data_AF-A0A924MQX6-F1
#
_entry.id   AF-A0A924MQX6-F1
#
_cell.length_a   1.000
_cell.length_b   1.000
_cell.length_c   1.000
_cell.angle_alpha   90.00
_cell.angle_beta   90.00
_cell.angle_gamma   90.00
#
_symmetry.space_group_name_H-M   'P 1'
#
loop_
_entity.id
_entity.type
_entity.pdbx_description
1 polymer ?
#
loop_
_entity_poly.entity_id
_entity_poly.type
_entity_poly.pdbx_seq_one_letter_code
_entity_poly.pdbx_strand_id
1 'polypeptide(L)'
;SGQRGEPTQVRQQIRVLPAGTRSREEQARALRSRRARLAAERGQLATPDLQKLNDLKASCAAADESKDEIEARLAEVSETVPELDEQRRAQQEVLNRDQSRQADLTARLEALRALQEKVQTEGKLKPWLAKHGLDGLAGLWTKVHIENGWETALESALRERLNALSVGRLDIVRAFVGDAPPAKLAFYSPPQGAIANTHRTLPRLSDLLKLNDAGLQALLNDWLEGVYTAANMDDALAQRGQLTHGEVIMTQDGHAVSQFAVAFYAPDSEQAGMLGRAQEIEHLERESKAQVMITDEARAALIRLEAAYTDAAQRLQSVRREASETQTRAHELHVELLRLSSQAEAATTRRTQLEDELAEIDAQDEGLIERRMTGEARFEELDLQLADTQERQADLEDGVIQAERRLSDAREQLRALERRAQEAQFHTRALSARQGELQRAIETADQQVLTNTQAGEQLTLELDQFNDQAAGAGLQDALAIRATREAALAVTRTEYDELSAQLRRADEQRLEFERSLQPLRDAITKLQLEEQAAQLGGAQYLEQLTAAEVDLEALGKNIEEGGVKLHGLQTEIDRIGREVNALGAVNLAALDELVSARERKTFLDAQTADLNDAIGTLEGAIHKIDLETRDLLMKTFNLVNEQFGIMFPSLFGGGQARLVMTGDEILDAGVQVMAQPPGKKNSTIHLLSGGEKALTAIALVFAIFMLNPAPFCLLDEVDAPLDDANTERYAKLVNEMSFKGTQFLFISHNKIAMEMAEQLIGVTMQEQGVSRIVAVDMEAALSMAES
;
A
#
# COMPACT_ATOMS: atom_id res chain seq x y z
N SER A 1 36.57 -95.77 47.77
CA SER A 1 35.34 -95.38 47.05
C SER A 1 35.24 -93.89 46.71
N GLY A 2 36.06 -93.00 47.28
CA GLY A 2 35.97 -91.54 47.04
C GLY A 2 36.66 -90.99 45.78
N GLN A 3 37.61 -91.71 45.17
CA GLN A 3 38.47 -91.17 44.09
C GLN A 3 37.97 -91.41 42.65
N ARG A 4 36.81 -92.07 42.44
CA ARG A 4 36.25 -92.30 41.08
C ARG A 4 35.27 -91.21 40.60
N GLY A 5 34.94 -90.23 41.45
CA GLY A 5 33.95 -89.18 41.15
C GLY A 5 34.52 -87.92 40.49
N GLU A 6 35.73 -87.49 40.88
CA GLU A 6 36.35 -86.23 40.43
C GLU A 6 36.54 -86.10 38.90
N PRO A 7 37.05 -87.11 38.15
CA PRO A 7 37.25 -86.97 36.70
C PRO A 7 35.94 -86.82 35.93
N THR A 8 34.86 -87.41 36.46
CA THR A 8 33.52 -87.36 35.85
C THR A 8 32.90 -85.97 36.03
N GLN A 9 33.19 -85.31 37.16
CA GLN A 9 32.70 -83.98 37.49
C GLN A 9 33.41 -82.88 36.66
N VAL A 10 34.74 -82.98 36.49
CA VAL A 10 35.52 -82.08 35.62
C VAL A 10 35.11 -82.24 34.15
N ARG A 11 34.86 -83.48 33.67
CA ARG A 11 34.33 -83.72 32.32
C ARG A 11 32.94 -83.14 32.07
N GLN A 12 32.06 -83.14 33.08
CA GLN A 12 30.74 -82.51 32.96
C GLN A 12 30.84 -80.99 32.85
N GLN A 13 31.75 -80.34 33.58
CA GLN A 13 31.97 -78.89 33.51
C GLN A 13 32.57 -78.47 32.17
N ILE A 14 33.52 -79.23 31.62
CA ILE A 14 34.12 -79.00 30.29
C ILE A 14 33.08 -79.16 29.16
N ARG A 15 32.08 -80.04 29.31
CA ARG A 15 31.03 -80.23 28.28
C ARG A 15 30.07 -79.05 28.11
N VAL A 16 29.91 -78.19 29.12
CA VAL A 16 28.94 -77.07 29.10
C VAL A 16 29.58 -75.78 28.56
N LEU A 17 30.90 -75.63 28.67
CA LEU A 17 31.66 -74.44 28.24
C LEU A 17 31.59 -74.13 26.71
N PRO A 18 31.65 -75.12 25.78
CA PRO A 18 31.58 -74.87 24.34
C PRO A 18 30.25 -74.26 23.86
N ALA A 19 29.14 -74.55 24.55
CA ALA A 19 27.84 -73.96 24.24
C ALA A 19 27.80 -72.47 24.62
N GLY A 20 28.43 -72.12 25.75
CA GLY A 20 28.56 -70.74 26.22
C GLY A 20 29.49 -69.89 25.35
N THR A 21 30.58 -70.45 24.81
CA THR A 21 31.47 -69.72 23.88
C THR A 21 30.83 -69.47 22.52
N ARG A 22 30.14 -70.47 21.94
CA ARG A 22 29.41 -70.29 20.67
C ARG A 22 28.31 -69.22 20.76
N SER A 23 27.52 -69.24 21.82
CA SER A 23 26.48 -68.22 22.04
C SER A 23 27.07 -66.80 22.16
N ARG A 24 28.23 -66.66 22.81
CA ARG A 24 28.94 -65.37 22.93
C ARG A 24 29.54 -64.91 21.59
N GLU A 25 30.05 -65.83 20.77
CA GLU A 25 30.53 -65.51 19.41
C GLU A 25 29.39 -65.03 18.49
N GLU A 26 28.22 -65.65 18.58
CA GLU A 26 27.03 -65.21 17.84
C GLU A 26 26.56 -63.81 18.28
N GLN A 27 26.56 -63.54 19.59
CA GLN A 27 26.26 -62.21 20.13
C GLN A 27 27.27 -61.15 19.67
N ALA A 28 28.57 -61.45 19.72
CA ALA A 28 29.62 -60.53 19.23
C ALA A 28 29.50 -60.26 17.72
N ARG A 29 29.19 -61.29 16.92
CA ARG A 29 28.93 -61.09 15.47
C ARG A 29 27.70 -60.23 15.21
N ALA A 30 26.63 -60.41 15.98
CA ALA A 30 25.42 -59.60 15.87
C ALA A 30 25.69 -58.13 16.23
N LEU A 31 26.43 -57.86 17.32
CA LEU A 31 26.82 -56.50 17.72
C LEU A 31 27.73 -55.82 16.69
N ARG A 32 28.74 -56.52 16.15
CA ARG A 32 29.59 -55.95 15.09
C ARG A 32 28.84 -55.64 13.80
N SER A 33 27.88 -56.48 13.41
CA SER A 33 27.00 -56.21 12.27
C SER A 33 26.14 -54.97 12.50
N ARG A 34 25.54 -54.85 13.71
CA ARG A 34 24.76 -53.66 14.10
C ARG A 34 25.62 -52.39 14.13
N ARG A 35 26.83 -52.46 14.70
CA ARG A 35 27.82 -51.38 14.72
C ARG A 35 28.17 -50.90 13.32
N ALA A 36 28.47 -51.83 12.40
CA ALA A 36 28.79 -51.50 11.01
C ALA A 36 27.62 -50.78 10.30
N ARG A 37 26.38 -51.21 10.57
CA ARG A 37 25.17 -50.57 10.04
C ARG A 37 25.01 -49.13 10.56
N LEU A 38 25.12 -48.93 11.87
CA LEU A 38 24.99 -47.60 12.49
C LEU A 38 26.15 -46.66 12.10
N ALA A 39 27.37 -47.18 11.95
CA ALA A 39 28.51 -46.42 11.45
C ALA A 39 28.34 -45.98 10.00
N ALA A 40 27.75 -46.84 9.15
CA ALA A 40 27.39 -46.49 7.77
C ALA A 40 26.28 -45.42 7.73
N GLU A 41 25.25 -45.54 8.58
CA GLU A 41 24.19 -44.54 8.72
C GLU A 41 24.76 -43.18 9.17
N ARG A 42 25.67 -43.16 10.16
CA ARG A 42 26.37 -41.96 10.60
C ARG A 42 27.18 -41.31 9.48
N GLY A 43 27.82 -42.11 8.62
CA GLY A 43 28.58 -41.61 7.46
C GLY A 43 27.71 -41.08 6.33
N GLN A 44 26.43 -41.48 6.27
CA GLN A 44 25.45 -41.03 5.27
C GLN A 44 24.66 -39.80 5.72
N LEU A 45 24.67 -39.47 7.01
CA LEU A 45 24.06 -38.24 7.52
C LEU A 45 24.77 -37.01 6.93
N ALA A 46 24.00 -36.19 6.23
CA ALA A 46 24.48 -34.94 5.67
C ALA A 46 24.98 -34.02 6.79
N THR A 47 26.21 -33.51 6.64
CA THR A 47 26.76 -32.53 7.56
C THR A 47 26.00 -31.22 7.38
N PRO A 48 25.46 -30.59 8.45
CA PRO A 48 24.80 -29.31 8.33
C PRO A 48 25.76 -28.27 7.76
N ASP A 49 25.35 -27.56 6.71
CA ASP A 49 26.11 -26.44 6.16
C ASP A 49 25.96 -25.21 7.07
N LEU A 50 26.81 -25.16 8.09
CA LEU A 50 26.81 -24.09 9.09
C LEU A 50 27.16 -22.73 8.48
N GLN A 51 27.93 -22.70 7.40
CA GLN A 51 28.31 -21.46 6.73
C GLN A 51 27.11 -20.85 6.03
N LYS A 52 26.39 -21.65 5.23
CA LYS A 52 25.14 -21.24 4.60
C LYS A 52 24.08 -20.80 5.62
N LEU A 53 24.00 -21.47 6.77
CA LEU A 53 23.07 -21.10 7.84
C LEU A 53 23.42 -19.74 8.47
N ASN A 54 24.71 -19.44 8.66
CA ASN A 54 25.17 -18.15 9.15
C ASN A 54 24.96 -17.02 8.12
N ASP A 55 25.23 -17.28 6.84
CA ASP A 55 24.98 -16.34 5.75
C ASP A 55 23.50 -16.00 5.63
N LEU A 56 22.62 -16.99 5.81
CA LEU A 56 21.18 -16.80 5.80
C LEU A 56 20.68 -16.03 7.02
N LYS A 57 21.27 -16.25 8.21
CA LYS A 57 20.99 -15.43 9.41
C LYS A 57 21.36 -13.96 9.18
N ALA A 58 22.54 -13.70 8.60
CA ALA A 58 22.95 -12.34 8.26
C ALA A 58 22.02 -11.70 7.22
N SER A 59 21.58 -12.48 6.22
CA SER A 59 20.63 -12.02 5.21
C SER A 59 19.25 -11.72 5.79
N CYS A 60 18.76 -12.51 6.75
CA CYS A 60 17.52 -12.21 7.47
C CYS A 60 17.64 -10.90 8.26
N ALA A 61 18.72 -10.73 9.01
CA ALA A 61 18.94 -9.51 9.80
C ALA A 61 18.98 -8.25 8.92
N ALA A 62 19.66 -8.31 7.78
CA ALA A 62 19.69 -7.20 6.82
C ALA A 62 18.32 -6.94 6.18
N ALA A 63 17.53 -7.99 5.92
CA ALA A 63 16.18 -7.86 5.38
C ALA A 63 15.21 -7.26 6.42
N ASP A 64 15.33 -7.63 7.69
CA ASP A 64 14.55 -7.08 8.80
C ASP A 64 14.89 -5.58 9.01
N GLU A 65 16.18 -5.20 8.98
CA GLU A 65 16.59 -3.80 9.05
C GLU A 65 16.04 -2.97 7.88
N SER A 66 16.14 -3.49 6.65
CA SER A 66 15.56 -2.83 5.48
C SER A 66 14.04 -2.72 5.55
N LYS A 67 13.36 -3.73 6.11
CA LYS A 67 11.92 -3.72 6.32
C LYS A 67 11.55 -2.62 7.33
N ASP A 68 12.24 -2.54 8.47
CA ASP A 68 11.98 -1.55 9.51
C ASP A 68 12.20 -0.11 8.99
N GLU A 69 13.24 0.13 8.19
CA GLU A 69 13.46 1.43 7.54
C GLU A 69 12.31 1.85 6.61
N ILE A 70 11.81 0.91 5.80
CA ILE A 70 10.72 1.18 4.85
C ILE A 70 9.38 1.32 5.58
N GLU A 71 9.12 0.54 6.64
CA GLU A 71 7.94 0.70 7.50
C GLU A 71 7.93 2.05 8.21
N ALA A 72 9.09 2.56 8.66
CA ALA A 72 9.20 3.90 9.24
C ALA A 72 8.87 4.99 8.21
N ARG A 73 9.39 4.89 6.98
CA ARG A 73 9.03 5.81 5.88
C ARG A 73 7.55 5.70 5.51
N LEU A 74 6.98 4.49 5.54
CA LEU A 74 5.57 4.28 5.27
C LEU A 74 4.70 4.98 6.32
N ALA A 75 5.06 4.91 7.60
CA ALA A 75 4.36 5.59 8.66
C ALA A 75 4.38 7.12 8.46
N GLU A 76 5.57 7.69 8.19
CA GLU A 76 5.74 9.13 7.93
C GLU A 76 4.87 9.62 6.75
N VAL A 77 4.92 8.90 5.62
CA VAL A 77 4.14 9.29 4.43
C VAL A 77 2.64 9.03 4.63
N SER A 78 2.26 8.03 5.43
CA SER A 78 0.86 7.75 5.73
C SER A 78 0.22 8.79 6.64
N GLU A 79 0.99 9.51 7.46
CA GLU A 79 0.51 10.62 8.29
C GLU A 79 0.41 11.93 7.49
N THR A 80 1.37 12.21 6.60
CA THR A 80 1.41 13.46 5.83
C THR A 80 0.30 13.60 4.78
N VAL A 81 -0.14 12.50 4.15
CA VAL A 81 -1.18 12.54 3.10
C VAL A 81 -2.54 13.06 3.64
N PRO A 82 -3.07 12.55 4.77
CA PRO A 82 -4.26 13.11 5.40
C PRO A 82 -4.14 14.60 5.76
N GLU A 83 -3.00 15.02 6.33
CA GLU A 83 -2.76 16.42 6.69
C GLU A 83 -2.81 17.34 5.45
N LEU A 84 -2.20 16.92 4.34
CA LEU A 84 -2.23 17.66 3.09
C LEU A 84 -3.62 17.70 2.46
N ASP A 85 -4.43 16.64 2.55
CA ASP A 85 -5.82 16.69 2.06
C ASP A 85 -6.69 17.62 2.92
N GLU A 86 -6.50 17.66 4.24
CA GLU A 86 -7.21 18.59 5.12
C GLU A 86 -6.83 20.04 4.80
N GLN A 87 -5.54 20.35 4.64
CA GLN A 87 -5.07 21.67 4.22
C GLN A 87 -5.62 22.07 2.85
N ARG A 88 -5.62 21.14 1.88
CA ARG A 88 -6.20 21.36 0.54
C ARG A 88 -7.69 21.69 0.61
N ARG A 89 -8.48 20.95 1.40
CA ARG A 89 -9.92 21.20 1.59
C ARG A 89 -10.17 22.56 2.25
N ALA A 90 -9.43 22.89 3.30
CA ALA A 90 -9.53 24.19 3.96
C ALA A 90 -9.21 25.35 3.00
N GLN A 91 -8.17 25.20 2.17
CA GLN A 91 -7.81 26.21 1.18
C GLN A 91 -8.84 26.33 0.04
N GLN A 92 -9.47 25.23 -0.36
CA GLN A 92 -10.58 25.26 -1.32
C GLN A 92 -11.77 26.07 -0.78
N GLU A 93 -12.10 25.93 0.51
CA GLU A 93 -13.15 26.73 1.13
C GLU A 93 -12.81 28.23 1.14
N VAL A 94 -11.55 28.59 1.40
CA VAL A 94 -11.08 29.98 1.32
C VAL A 94 -11.26 30.53 -0.09
N LEU A 95 -10.81 29.78 -1.12
CA LEU A 95 -10.97 30.18 -2.51
C LEU A 95 -12.44 30.39 -2.89
N ASN A 96 -13.34 29.48 -2.46
CA ASN A 96 -14.77 29.59 -2.75
C ASN A 96 -15.38 30.85 -2.11
N ARG A 97 -14.99 31.18 -0.87
CA ARG A 97 -15.44 32.41 -0.19
C ARG A 97 -14.96 33.68 -0.91
N ASP A 98 -13.70 33.70 -1.32
CA ASP A 98 -13.12 34.85 -2.03
C ASP A 98 -13.71 35.05 -3.43
N GLN A 99 -13.99 33.95 -4.15
CA GLN A 99 -14.69 33.99 -5.44
C GLN A 99 -16.12 34.53 -5.30
N SER A 100 -16.87 34.10 -4.29
CA SER A 100 -18.22 34.62 -4.02
C SER A 100 -18.16 36.13 -3.76
N ARG A 101 -17.23 36.59 -2.92
CA ARG A 101 -17.07 38.02 -2.62
C ARG A 101 -16.67 38.83 -3.84
N GLN A 102 -15.80 38.29 -4.69
CA GLN A 102 -15.43 38.91 -5.96
C GLN A 102 -16.64 39.04 -6.90
N ALA A 103 -17.46 38.00 -7.02
CA ALA A 103 -18.68 38.03 -7.83
C ALA A 103 -19.67 39.09 -7.32
N ASP A 104 -19.88 39.17 -6.01
CA ASP A 104 -20.77 40.17 -5.38
C ASP A 104 -20.31 41.61 -5.65
N LEU A 105 -19.00 41.89 -5.46
CA LEU A 105 -18.43 43.21 -5.73
C LEU A 105 -18.54 43.59 -7.21
N THR A 106 -18.29 42.64 -8.10
CA THR A 106 -18.35 42.85 -9.56
C THR A 106 -19.79 43.13 -9.98
N ALA A 107 -20.77 42.35 -9.50
CA ALA A 107 -22.18 42.55 -9.79
C ALA A 107 -22.68 43.92 -9.31
N ARG A 108 -22.30 44.34 -8.10
CA ARG A 108 -22.66 45.66 -7.55
C ARG A 108 -22.06 46.80 -8.38
N LEU A 109 -20.80 46.66 -8.78
CA LEU A 109 -20.09 47.63 -9.61
C LEU A 109 -20.72 47.76 -11.00
N GLU A 110 -21.04 46.65 -11.66
CA GLU A 110 -21.73 46.64 -12.96
C GLU A 110 -23.13 47.27 -12.86
N ALA A 111 -23.88 46.96 -11.81
CA ALA A 111 -25.21 47.55 -11.59
C ALA A 111 -25.13 49.07 -11.42
N LEU A 112 -24.17 49.57 -10.65
CA LEU A 112 -23.97 51.02 -10.45
C LEU A 112 -23.46 51.71 -11.71
N ARG A 113 -22.53 51.10 -12.46
CA ARG A 113 -22.04 51.64 -13.75
C ARG A 113 -23.18 51.72 -14.77
N ALA A 114 -23.96 50.65 -14.92
CA ALA A 114 -25.10 50.65 -15.83
C ALA A 114 -26.15 51.71 -15.46
N LEU A 115 -26.39 51.94 -14.16
CA LEU A 115 -27.27 53.00 -13.69
C LEU A 115 -26.71 54.39 -13.98
N GLN A 116 -25.40 54.60 -13.84
CA GLN A 116 -24.75 55.88 -14.13
C GLN A 116 -24.69 56.18 -15.63
N GLU A 117 -24.43 55.17 -16.46
CA GLU A 117 -24.42 55.32 -17.92
C GLU A 117 -25.81 55.64 -18.48
N LYS A 118 -26.87 54.97 -17.99
CA LYS A 118 -28.26 55.29 -18.37
C LYS A 118 -28.59 56.76 -18.13
N VAL A 119 -28.27 57.28 -16.94
CA VAL A 119 -28.45 58.69 -16.59
C VAL A 119 -27.68 59.64 -17.52
N GLN A 120 -26.47 59.28 -17.95
CA GLN A 120 -25.69 60.10 -18.88
C GLN A 120 -26.23 60.07 -20.32
N THR A 121 -26.85 58.96 -20.74
CA THR A 121 -27.30 58.75 -22.13
C THR A 121 -28.72 59.24 -22.42
N GLU A 122 -29.58 59.40 -21.42
CA GLU A 122 -31.00 59.79 -21.62
C GLU A 122 -31.20 61.28 -22.02
N GLY A 123 -30.14 62.09 -22.08
CA GLY A 123 -30.22 63.52 -22.41
C GLY A 123 -30.01 63.88 -23.89
N LYS A 124 -30.80 64.84 -24.41
CA LYS A 124 -30.59 65.51 -25.71
C LYS A 124 -29.24 66.25 -25.84
N LEU A 125 -28.44 66.26 -24.78
CA LEU A 125 -27.17 66.97 -24.65
C LEU A 125 -26.01 66.28 -25.39
N LYS A 126 -25.94 64.94 -25.39
CA LYS A 126 -24.83 64.18 -26.00
C LYS A 126 -24.69 64.42 -27.51
N PRO A 127 -25.76 64.39 -28.33
CA PRO A 127 -25.68 64.75 -29.75
C PRO A 127 -25.25 66.20 -29.99
N TRP A 128 -25.60 67.13 -29.10
CA TRP A 128 -25.20 68.54 -29.19
C TRP A 128 -23.70 68.71 -28.86
N LEU A 129 -23.19 68.01 -27.86
CA LEU A 129 -21.75 67.98 -27.53
C LEU A 129 -20.93 67.41 -28.69
N ALA A 130 -21.38 66.34 -29.33
CA ALA A 130 -20.74 65.78 -30.52
C ALA A 130 -20.73 66.77 -31.69
N LYS A 131 -21.84 67.46 -31.96
CA LYS A 131 -21.96 68.47 -33.03
C LYS A 131 -20.95 69.61 -32.88
N HIS A 132 -20.64 70.02 -31.64
CA HIS A 132 -19.70 71.11 -31.35
C HIS A 132 -18.28 70.63 -30.99
N GLY A 133 -17.98 69.33 -31.14
CA GLY A 133 -16.65 68.76 -30.86
C GLY A 133 -16.28 68.73 -29.37
N LEU A 134 -17.26 68.79 -28.48
CA LEU A 134 -17.09 68.84 -27.01
C LEU A 134 -17.35 67.49 -26.32
N ASP A 135 -17.66 66.43 -27.07
CA ASP A 135 -18.03 65.10 -26.54
C ASP A 135 -16.88 64.42 -25.75
N GLY A 136 -15.63 64.83 -25.99
CA GLY A 136 -14.46 64.33 -25.26
C GLY A 136 -14.19 65.01 -23.91
N LEU A 137 -14.97 66.03 -23.52
CA LEU A 137 -14.75 66.76 -22.28
C LEU A 137 -15.53 66.13 -21.12
N ALA A 138 -14.83 65.77 -20.05
CA ALA A 138 -15.44 65.26 -18.82
C ALA A 138 -16.02 66.40 -17.97
N GLY A 139 -17.22 66.19 -17.41
CA GLY A 139 -17.85 67.11 -16.47
C GLY A 139 -17.06 67.27 -15.18
N LEU A 140 -17.16 68.43 -14.53
CA LEU A 140 -16.43 68.76 -13.31
C LEU A 140 -16.58 67.71 -12.19
N TRP A 141 -17.75 67.11 -12.04
CA TRP A 141 -18.02 66.04 -11.05
C TRP A 141 -17.06 64.85 -11.11
N THR A 142 -16.45 64.57 -12.27
CA THR A 142 -15.44 63.49 -12.40
C THR A 142 -14.11 63.81 -11.70
N LYS A 143 -13.87 65.10 -11.37
CA LYS A 143 -12.62 65.60 -10.78
C LYS A 143 -12.79 66.13 -9.36
N VAL A 144 -13.99 66.02 -8.79
CA VAL A 144 -14.31 66.59 -7.49
C VAL A 144 -14.70 65.48 -6.54
N HIS A 145 -13.98 65.40 -5.41
CA HIS A 145 -14.28 64.49 -4.32
C HIS A 145 -14.63 65.28 -3.07
N ILE A 146 -15.57 64.79 -2.28
CA ILE A 146 -15.99 65.40 -1.02
C ILE A 146 -16.03 64.31 0.07
N GLU A 147 -16.02 64.71 1.33
CA GLU A 147 -16.26 63.79 2.45
C GLU A 147 -17.64 63.12 2.37
N ASN A 148 -17.70 61.83 2.73
CA ASN A 148 -18.91 61.02 2.64
C ASN A 148 -20.07 61.63 3.43
N GLY A 149 -21.27 61.62 2.85
CA GLY A 149 -22.49 62.18 3.43
C GLY A 149 -22.73 63.67 3.11
N TRP A 150 -21.79 64.32 2.42
CA TRP A 150 -21.92 65.72 1.96
C TRP A 150 -22.10 65.85 0.45
N GLU A 151 -22.23 64.75 -0.28
CA GLU A 151 -22.39 64.72 -1.73
C GLU A 151 -23.65 65.47 -2.15
N THR A 152 -24.78 65.22 -1.48
CA THR A 152 -26.06 65.89 -1.77
C THR A 152 -25.99 67.39 -1.46
N ALA A 153 -25.24 67.79 -0.44
CA ALA A 153 -24.96 69.20 -0.13
C ALA A 153 -24.17 69.89 -1.24
N LEU A 154 -23.15 69.22 -1.77
CA LEU A 154 -22.34 69.74 -2.86
C LEU A 154 -23.11 69.78 -4.19
N GLU A 155 -23.87 68.73 -4.50
CA GLU A 155 -24.75 68.68 -5.66
C GLU A 155 -25.77 69.83 -5.65
N SER A 156 -26.39 70.08 -4.49
CA SER A 156 -27.37 71.17 -4.30
C SER A 156 -26.73 72.56 -4.39
N ALA A 157 -25.50 72.71 -3.88
CA ALA A 157 -24.77 73.99 -3.91
C ALA A 157 -24.27 74.34 -5.31
N LEU A 158 -23.69 73.38 -6.04
CA LEU A 158 -23.10 73.61 -7.37
C LEU A 158 -24.11 73.56 -8.51
N ARG A 159 -25.21 72.78 -8.37
CA ARG A 159 -26.27 72.66 -9.38
C ARG A 159 -25.71 72.37 -10.78
N GLU A 160 -26.09 73.13 -11.81
CA GLU A 160 -25.59 72.99 -13.18
C GLU A 160 -24.06 73.14 -13.32
N ARG A 161 -23.39 73.80 -12.36
CA ARG A 161 -21.94 73.94 -12.35
C ARG A 161 -21.21 72.61 -12.06
N LEU A 162 -21.90 71.64 -11.47
CA LEU A 162 -21.37 70.30 -11.23
C LEU A 162 -21.07 69.56 -12.55
N ASN A 163 -21.87 69.81 -13.59
CA ASN A 163 -21.67 69.28 -14.93
C ASN A 163 -20.85 70.22 -15.83
N ALA A 164 -20.18 71.21 -15.26
CA ALA A 164 -19.45 72.18 -16.06
C ALA A 164 -18.29 71.55 -16.84
N LEU A 165 -18.06 72.01 -18.07
CA LEU A 165 -16.98 71.55 -18.93
C LEU A 165 -15.79 72.51 -18.91
N SER A 166 -14.58 71.97 -18.84
CA SER A 166 -13.35 72.76 -18.84
C SER A 166 -13.05 73.30 -20.25
N VAL A 167 -12.83 74.60 -20.38
CA VAL A 167 -12.41 75.25 -21.63
C VAL A 167 -11.15 76.09 -21.42
N GLY A 168 -10.28 76.13 -22.44
CA GLY A 168 -9.03 76.88 -22.37
C GLY A 168 -9.23 78.39 -22.28
N ARG A 169 -10.28 78.93 -22.93
CA ARG A 169 -10.70 80.33 -22.83
C ARG A 169 -12.22 80.42 -22.86
N LEU A 170 -12.79 81.18 -21.93
CA LEU A 170 -14.25 81.37 -21.85
C LEU A 170 -14.83 82.11 -23.07
N ASP A 171 -14.02 82.89 -23.80
CA ASP A 171 -14.45 83.59 -25.02
C ASP A 171 -14.95 82.65 -26.12
N ILE A 172 -14.50 81.39 -26.13
CA ILE A 172 -14.92 80.35 -27.08
C ILE A 172 -16.43 80.07 -26.96
N VAL A 173 -17.00 80.25 -25.77
CA VAL A 173 -18.43 80.02 -25.49
C VAL A 173 -19.32 81.00 -26.25
N ARG A 174 -18.80 82.15 -26.73
CA ARG A 174 -19.56 83.10 -27.56
C ARG A 174 -20.05 82.47 -28.86
N ALA A 175 -19.36 81.45 -29.38
CA ALA A 175 -19.77 80.72 -30.59
C ALA A 175 -21.08 79.93 -30.38
N PHE A 176 -21.41 79.56 -29.14
CA PHE A 176 -22.59 78.74 -28.82
C PHE A 176 -23.86 79.57 -28.57
N VAL A 177 -23.79 80.90 -28.58
CA VAL A 177 -24.96 81.78 -28.38
C VAL A 177 -25.99 81.62 -29.52
N GLY A 178 -25.54 81.27 -30.72
CA GLY A 178 -26.41 81.02 -31.88
C GLY A 178 -27.08 79.64 -31.92
N ASP A 179 -26.59 78.68 -31.13
CA ASP A 179 -27.09 77.29 -31.07
C ASP A 179 -27.00 76.79 -29.62
N ALA A 180 -27.89 77.30 -28.77
CA ALA A 180 -27.84 77.09 -27.33
C ALA A 180 -28.01 75.60 -26.92
N PRO A 181 -27.35 75.16 -25.83
CA PRO A 181 -27.45 73.77 -25.38
C PRO A 181 -28.88 73.42 -24.94
N PRO A 182 -29.36 72.19 -25.26
CA PRO A 182 -30.73 71.76 -24.94
C PRO A 182 -30.95 71.39 -23.46
N ALA A 183 -29.93 71.54 -22.61
CA ALA A 183 -29.97 71.29 -21.17
C ALA A 183 -29.11 72.32 -20.42
N LYS A 184 -29.25 72.39 -19.09
CA LYS A 184 -28.43 73.25 -18.24
C LYS A 184 -26.95 72.82 -18.33
N LEU A 185 -26.11 73.69 -18.85
CA LEU A 185 -24.68 73.45 -19.04
C LEU A 185 -23.88 74.68 -18.64
N ALA A 186 -22.77 74.47 -17.94
CA ALA A 186 -21.83 75.51 -17.58
C ALA A 186 -20.45 75.21 -18.20
N PHE A 187 -19.64 76.25 -18.36
CA PHE A 187 -18.25 76.14 -18.79
C PHE A 187 -17.36 76.83 -17.77
N TYR A 188 -16.17 76.28 -17.51
CA TYR A 188 -15.22 76.87 -16.59
C TYR A 188 -13.81 76.91 -17.19
N SER A 189 -12.98 77.82 -16.67
CA SER A 189 -11.55 77.86 -16.91
C SER A 189 -10.86 78.04 -15.55
N PRO A 190 -9.90 77.17 -15.17
CA PRO A 190 -9.27 77.25 -13.86
C PRO A 190 -8.48 78.56 -13.71
N PRO A 191 -8.65 79.31 -12.60
CA PRO A 191 -7.89 80.53 -12.36
C PRO A 191 -6.40 80.23 -12.15
N GLN A 192 -5.54 81.16 -12.54
CA GLN A 192 -4.07 81.02 -12.45
C GLN A 192 -3.51 81.32 -11.05
N GLY A 193 -4.32 81.80 -10.10
CA GLY A 193 -3.91 82.16 -8.75
C GLY A 193 -4.89 81.67 -7.70
N ALA A 194 -4.40 81.46 -6.48
CA ALA A 194 -5.23 81.08 -5.35
C ALA A 194 -6.22 82.20 -5.00
N ILE A 195 -7.50 81.86 -4.86
CA ILE A 195 -8.55 82.78 -4.43
C ILE A 195 -8.73 82.59 -2.92
N ALA A 196 -8.59 83.67 -2.16
CA ALA A 196 -8.73 83.66 -0.72
C ALA A 196 -10.14 84.10 -0.32
N ASN A 197 -10.85 83.21 0.35
CA ASN A 197 -12.17 83.47 0.91
C ASN A 197 -12.11 84.58 1.97
N THR A 198 -12.99 85.55 1.81
CA THR A 198 -13.19 86.71 2.68
C THR A 198 -14.13 86.41 3.85
N HIS A 199 -14.99 85.40 3.68
CA HIS A 199 -16.02 84.99 4.63
C HIS A 199 -15.58 83.75 5.44
N ARG A 200 -15.57 83.85 6.79
CA ARG A 200 -15.11 82.80 7.72
C ARG A 200 -15.93 82.74 9.02
N THR A 201 -17.24 82.92 8.93
CA THR A 201 -18.10 82.96 10.14
C THR A 201 -18.46 81.57 10.65
N LEU A 202 -18.52 80.56 9.77
CA LEU A 202 -18.90 79.17 10.06
C LEU A 202 -18.01 78.16 9.30
N PRO A 203 -18.07 76.84 9.62
CA PRO A 203 -17.39 75.81 8.86
C PRO A 203 -17.84 75.79 7.39
N ARG A 204 -16.91 75.77 6.44
CA ARG A 204 -17.20 75.94 5.01
C ARG A 204 -17.36 74.60 4.31
N LEU A 205 -18.23 74.56 3.31
CA LEU A 205 -18.40 73.37 2.47
C LEU A 205 -17.15 73.07 1.64
N SER A 206 -16.41 74.11 1.23
CA SER A 206 -15.15 73.97 0.47
C SER A 206 -14.06 73.22 1.24
N ASP A 207 -14.08 73.27 2.59
CA ASP A 207 -13.07 72.62 3.43
C ASP A 207 -13.24 71.08 3.46
N LEU A 208 -14.41 70.57 3.06
CA LEU A 208 -14.71 69.13 2.97
C LEU A 208 -14.30 68.52 1.62
N LEU A 209 -13.85 69.34 0.65
CA LEU A 209 -13.44 68.90 -0.67
C LEU A 209 -12.02 68.31 -0.65
N LYS A 210 -11.84 67.18 -1.34
CA LYS A 210 -10.55 66.51 -1.56
C LYS A 210 -10.12 66.74 -3.00
N LEU A 211 -9.34 67.79 -3.23
CA LEU A 211 -8.88 68.18 -4.56
C LEU A 211 -7.36 68.21 -4.62
N ASN A 212 -6.79 67.63 -5.69
CA ASN A 212 -5.34 67.59 -5.91
C ASN A 212 -4.85 68.69 -6.88
N ASP A 213 -5.76 69.42 -7.53
CA ASP A 213 -5.45 70.47 -8.51
C ASP A 213 -5.67 71.86 -7.89
N ALA A 214 -4.60 72.65 -7.80
CA ALA A 214 -4.61 74.00 -7.23
C ALA A 214 -5.54 74.96 -8.00
N GLY A 215 -5.69 74.79 -9.32
CA GLY A 215 -6.60 75.59 -10.14
C GLY A 215 -8.07 75.26 -9.87
N LEU A 216 -8.39 73.97 -9.73
CA LEU A 216 -9.75 73.55 -9.33
C LEU A 216 -10.09 73.93 -7.90
N GLN A 217 -9.12 73.86 -6.98
CA GLN A 217 -9.29 74.31 -5.61
C GLN A 217 -9.60 75.81 -5.55
N ALA A 218 -8.87 76.63 -6.30
CA ALA A 218 -9.14 78.06 -6.40
C ALA A 218 -10.51 78.37 -7.02
N LEU A 219 -10.92 77.62 -8.06
CA LEU A 219 -12.25 77.74 -8.67
C LEU A 219 -13.38 77.39 -7.69
N LEU A 220 -13.26 76.28 -6.96
CA LEU A 220 -14.29 75.82 -6.03
C LEU A 220 -14.35 76.69 -4.76
N ASN A 221 -13.22 77.26 -4.34
CA ASN A 221 -13.19 78.28 -3.29
C ASN A 221 -13.98 79.54 -3.68
N ASP A 222 -13.91 79.97 -4.95
CA ASP A 222 -14.70 81.08 -5.47
C ASP A 222 -16.19 80.72 -5.58
N TRP A 223 -16.51 79.56 -6.16
CA TRP A 223 -17.89 79.14 -6.37
C TRP A 223 -18.65 78.80 -5.09
N LEU A 224 -17.95 78.38 -4.04
CA LEU A 224 -18.52 78.04 -2.74
C LEU A 224 -18.23 79.12 -1.68
N GLU A 225 -17.84 80.34 -2.09
CA GLU A 225 -17.66 81.44 -1.16
C GLU A 225 -18.97 81.76 -0.43
N GLY A 226 -18.91 81.86 0.90
CA GLY A 226 -20.09 82.08 1.74
C GLY A 226 -21.02 80.87 1.87
N VAL A 227 -20.61 79.67 1.43
CA VAL A 227 -21.35 78.41 1.62
C VAL A 227 -20.80 77.62 2.81
N TYR A 228 -21.62 77.49 3.84
CA TYR A 228 -21.29 76.84 5.10
C TYR A 228 -21.99 75.50 5.29
N THR A 229 -21.59 74.76 6.32
CA THR A 229 -22.11 73.42 6.62
C THR A 229 -22.76 73.34 8.00
N ALA A 230 -23.86 72.61 8.09
CA ALA A 230 -24.48 72.22 9.36
C ALA A 230 -24.99 70.77 9.29
N ALA A 231 -24.90 70.04 10.41
CA ALA A 231 -25.21 68.61 10.43
C ALA A 231 -26.70 68.32 10.13
N ASN A 232 -27.61 69.17 10.58
CA ASN A 232 -29.05 69.01 10.41
C ASN A 232 -29.75 70.37 10.23
N MET A 233 -31.05 70.33 9.91
CA MET A 233 -31.86 71.53 9.66
C MET A 233 -31.98 72.43 10.91
N ASP A 234 -32.07 71.85 12.10
CA ASP A 234 -32.24 72.61 13.34
C ASP A 234 -30.98 73.44 13.65
N ASP A 235 -29.80 72.83 13.47
CA ASP A 235 -28.50 73.49 13.61
C ASP A 235 -28.33 74.62 12.59
N ALA A 236 -28.74 74.38 11.33
CA ALA A 236 -28.70 75.39 10.27
C ALA A 236 -29.59 76.60 10.59
N LEU A 237 -30.81 76.37 11.11
CA LEU A 237 -31.75 77.42 11.50
C LEU A 237 -31.27 78.21 12.73
N ALA A 238 -30.60 77.54 13.69
CA ALA A 238 -30.04 78.20 14.87
C ALA A 238 -28.88 79.14 14.52
N GLN A 239 -28.05 78.76 13.54
CA GLN A 239 -26.85 79.51 13.15
C GLN A 239 -27.10 80.62 12.13
N ARG A 240 -28.29 80.68 11.50
CA ARG A 240 -28.62 81.66 10.44
C ARG A 240 -28.43 83.14 10.81
N GLY A 241 -28.49 83.47 12.11
CA GLY A 241 -28.30 84.84 12.60
C GLY A 241 -26.86 85.36 12.45
N GLN A 242 -25.90 84.45 12.23
CA GLN A 242 -24.48 84.74 12.02
C GLN A 242 -24.15 84.99 10.53
N LEU A 243 -25.12 84.75 9.64
CA LEU A 243 -24.95 84.95 8.20
C LEU A 243 -25.00 86.43 7.84
N THR A 244 -24.10 86.81 6.94
CA THR A 244 -24.00 88.09 6.28
C THR A 244 -24.60 88.01 4.87
N HIS A 245 -24.63 89.14 4.15
CA HIS A 245 -25.29 89.22 2.86
C HIS A 245 -24.68 88.24 1.85
N GLY A 246 -25.50 87.36 1.29
CA GLY A 246 -25.10 86.37 0.29
C GLY A 246 -24.67 85.01 0.85
N GLU A 247 -24.55 84.86 2.17
CA GLU A 247 -24.14 83.59 2.79
C GLU A 247 -25.30 82.61 3.00
N VAL A 248 -24.98 81.32 2.94
CA VAL A 248 -25.94 80.21 3.08
C VAL A 248 -25.33 79.04 3.83
N ILE A 249 -26.15 78.33 4.60
CA ILE A 249 -25.77 77.08 5.29
C ILE A 249 -26.43 75.91 4.57
N MET A 250 -25.64 74.91 4.20
CA MET A 250 -26.09 73.66 3.58
C MET A 250 -26.16 72.56 4.63
N THR A 251 -27.25 71.80 4.64
CA THR A 251 -27.37 70.55 5.40
C THR A 251 -26.85 69.36 4.60
N GLN A 252 -26.58 68.23 5.25
CA GLN A 252 -26.21 66.98 4.56
C GLN A 252 -27.26 66.53 3.53
N ASP A 253 -28.55 66.73 3.84
CA ASP A 253 -29.68 66.46 2.91
C ASP A 253 -29.76 67.46 1.72
N GLY A 254 -28.82 68.39 1.62
CA GLY A 254 -28.74 69.38 0.55
C GLY A 254 -29.65 70.60 0.71
N HIS A 255 -30.35 70.75 1.83
CA HIS A 255 -31.21 71.91 2.07
C HIS A 255 -30.37 73.15 2.38
N ALA A 256 -30.81 74.31 1.87
CA ALA A 256 -30.09 75.57 1.97
C ALA A 256 -30.83 76.54 2.89
N VAL A 257 -30.15 77.04 3.93
CA VAL A 257 -30.69 78.01 4.90
C VAL A 257 -29.91 79.32 4.77
N SER A 258 -30.59 80.37 4.32
CA SER A 258 -30.07 81.74 4.36
C SER A 258 -30.61 82.49 5.57
N GLN A 259 -30.16 83.73 5.78
CA GLN A 259 -30.62 84.57 6.89
C GLN A 259 -32.15 84.74 6.92
N PHE A 260 -32.79 84.79 5.75
CA PHE A 260 -34.23 85.10 5.61
C PHE A 260 -35.05 84.04 4.86
N ALA A 261 -34.45 82.95 4.37
CA ALA A 261 -35.16 81.93 3.60
C ALA A 261 -34.59 80.52 3.82
N VAL A 262 -35.43 79.51 3.63
CA VAL A 262 -35.05 78.10 3.55
C VAL A 262 -35.45 77.57 2.19
N ALA A 263 -34.52 76.95 1.47
CA ALA A 263 -34.75 76.26 0.22
C ALA A 263 -34.55 74.76 0.42
N PHE A 264 -35.62 73.99 0.26
CA PHE A 264 -35.55 72.54 0.28
C PHE A 264 -34.94 72.03 -1.04
N TYR A 265 -34.00 71.11 -0.92
CA TYR A 265 -33.49 70.35 -2.05
C TYR A 265 -34.47 69.21 -2.33
N ALA A 266 -34.94 69.14 -3.57
CA ALA A 266 -35.63 68.00 -4.11
C ALA A 266 -34.71 67.38 -5.17
N PRO A 267 -34.43 66.07 -5.11
CA PRO A 267 -33.63 65.41 -6.13
C PRO A 267 -34.33 65.51 -7.49
N ASP A 268 -33.71 66.17 -8.46
CA ASP A 268 -34.13 66.11 -9.87
C ASP A 268 -33.92 64.66 -10.34
N SER A 269 -34.97 64.03 -10.90
CA SER A 269 -35.03 62.58 -11.13
C SER A 269 -33.93 62.01 -12.03
N GLU A 270 -33.32 62.84 -12.87
CA GLU A 270 -32.29 62.41 -13.82
C GLU A 270 -30.86 62.52 -13.23
N GLN A 271 -30.53 63.56 -12.44
CA GLN A 271 -29.14 63.87 -12.08
C GLN A 271 -28.82 63.72 -10.58
N ALA A 272 -29.80 63.40 -9.74
CA ALA A 272 -29.58 63.23 -8.31
C ALA A 272 -28.65 62.06 -7.97
N GLY A 273 -27.74 62.27 -7.01
CA GLY A 273 -26.84 61.25 -6.50
C GLY A 273 -25.80 60.76 -7.51
N MET A 274 -25.49 61.53 -8.55
CA MET A 274 -24.44 61.17 -9.51
C MET A 274 -23.05 61.19 -8.87
N LEU A 275 -22.78 62.14 -7.98
CA LEU A 275 -21.48 62.28 -7.33
C LEU A 275 -21.26 61.14 -6.32
N GLY A 276 -22.28 60.84 -5.51
CA GLY A 276 -22.24 59.72 -4.56
C GLY A 276 -22.02 58.38 -5.26
N ARG A 277 -22.75 58.12 -6.36
CA ARG A 277 -22.57 56.92 -7.19
C ARG A 277 -21.18 56.84 -7.82
N ALA A 278 -20.66 57.96 -8.33
CA ALA A 278 -19.32 58.00 -8.92
C ALA A 278 -18.23 57.63 -7.90
N GLN A 279 -18.29 58.20 -6.70
CA GLN A 279 -17.35 57.89 -5.62
C GLN A 279 -17.51 56.44 -5.11
N GLU A 280 -18.75 55.94 -5.04
CA GLU A 280 -19.01 54.54 -4.68
C GLU A 280 -18.47 53.56 -5.72
N ILE A 281 -18.62 53.85 -7.01
CA ILE A 281 -18.02 53.06 -8.11
C ILE A 281 -16.50 53.06 -8.00
N GLU A 282 -15.87 54.22 -7.80
CA GLU A 282 -14.41 54.29 -7.65
C GLU A 282 -13.92 53.50 -6.43
N HIS A 283 -14.66 53.55 -5.31
CA HIS A 283 -14.36 52.74 -4.13
C HIS A 283 -14.48 51.24 -4.42
N LEU A 284 -15.59 50.80 -5.00
CA LEU A 284 -15.84 49.41 -5.37
C LEU A 284 -14.85 48.91 -6.43
N GLU A 285 -14.38 49.77 -7.34
CA GLU A 285 -13.33 49.43 -8.30
C GLU A 285 -12.00 49.10 -7.62
N ARG A 286 -11.62 49.88 -6.59
CA ARG A 286 -10.41 49.61 -5.80
C ARG A 286 -10.58 48.32 -4.98
N GLU A 287 -11.72 48.14 -4.33
CA GLU A 287 -12.03 46.91 -3.57
C GLU A 287 -12.06 45.68 -4.47
N SER A 288 -12.69 45.76 -5.64
CA SER A 288 -12.74 44.67 -6.62
C SER A 288 -11.33 44.29 -7.10
N LYS A 289 -10.48 45.28 -7.44
CA LYS A 289 -9.07 45.02 -7.80
C LYS A 289 -8.29 44.34 -6.68
N ALA A 290 -8.45 44.80 -5.43
CA ALA A 290 -7.82 44.16 -4.28
C ALA A 290 -8.34 42.73 -4.08
N GLN A 291 -9.65 42.49 -4.23
CA GLN A 291 -10.24 41.17 -4.09
C GLN A 291 -9.77 40.20 -5.18
N VAL A 292 -9.62 40.65 -6.42
CA VAL A 292 -9.03 39.84 -7.51
C VAL A 292 -7.64 39.33 -7.12
N MET A 293 -6.78 40.21 -6.58
CA MET A 293 -5.44 39.81 -6.13
C MET A 293 -5.49 38.78 -5.00
N ILE A 294 -6.41 38.92 -4.05
CA ILE A 294 -6.62 37.95 -2.96
C ILE A 294 -7.07 36.59 -3.53
N THR A 295 -8.04 36.58 -4.45
CA THR A 295 -8.52 35.35 -5.10
C THR A 295 -7.40 34.65 -5.88
N ASP A 296 -6.55 35.40 -6.59
CA ASP A 296 -5.41 34.86 -7.34
C ASP A 296 -4.35 34.25 -6.41
N GLU A 297 -4.08 34.89 -5.27
CA GLU A 297 -3.18 34.35 -4.25
C GLU A 297 -3.74 33.07 -3.61
N ALA A 298 -5.04 33.05 -3.28
CA ALA A 298 -5.72 31.88 -2.75
C ALA A 298 -5.71 30.71 -3.75
N ARG A 299 -5.90 30.99 -5.05
CA ARG A 299 -5.81 30.01 -6.13
C ARG A 299 -4.39 29.46 -6.27
N ALA A 300 -3.38 30.32 -6.24
CA ALA A 300 -1.98 29.89 -6.31
C ALA A 300 -1.59 29.02 -5.10
N ALA A 301 -2.09 29.33 -3.90
CA ALA A 301 -1.89 28.51 -2.71
C ALA A 301 -2.56 27.13 -2.84
N LEU A 302 -3.78 27.07 -3.36
CA LEU A 302 -4.48 25.81 -3.61
C LEU A 302 -3.71 24.91 -4.59
N ILE A 303 -3.24 25.47 -5.72
CA ILE A 303 -2.46 24.73 -6.73
C ILE A 303 -1.19 24.12 -6.10
N ARG A 304 -0.50 24.86 -5.21
CA ARG A 304 0.67 24.34 -4.49
C ARG A 304 0.32 23.17 -3.57
N LEU A 305 -0.80 23.25 -2.85
CA LEU A 305 -1.27 22.17 -1.96
C LEU A 305 -1.73 20.95 -2.76
N GLU A 306 -2.40 21.13 -3.89
CA GLU A 306 -2.77 20.02 -4.78
C GLU A 306 -1.54 19.30 -5.35
N ALA A 307 -0.51 20.05 -5.76
CA ALA A 307 0.76 19.49 -6.21
C ALA A 307 1.46 18.71 -5.08
N ALA A 308 1.50 19.25 -3.86
CA ALA A 308 2.09 18.57 -2.70
C ALA A 308 1.31 17.30 -2.33
N TYR A 309 -0.02 17.35 -2.32
CA TYR A 309 -0.88 16.19 -2.04
C TYR A 309 -0.70 15.08 -3.09
N THR A 310 -0.66 15.44 -4.37
CA THR A 310 -0.49 14.46 -5.45
C THR A 310 0.89 13.78 -5.41
N ASP A 311 1.95 14.53 -5.14
CA ASP A 311 3.30 13.97 -4.92
C ASP A 311 3.33 13.05 -3.69
N ALA A 312 2.79 13.49 -2.55
CA ALA A 312 2.73 12.69 -1.33
C ALA A 312 1.90 11.39 -1.51
N ALA A 313 0.78 11.47 -2.22
CA ALA A 313 -0.06 10.30 -2.53
C ALA A 313 0.65 9.29 -3.44
N GLN A 314 1.42 9.77 -4.44
CA GLN A 314 2.24 8.89 -5.28
C GLN A 314 3.37 8.23 -4.49
N ARG A 315 4.06 8.99 -3.62
CA ARG A 315 5.07 8.44 -2.70
C ARG A 315 4.48 7.41 -1.75
N LEU A 316 3.27 7.63 -1.24
CA LEU A 316 2.60 6.65 -0.38
C LEU A 316 2.38 5.33 -1.12
N GLN A 317 1.95 5.39 -2.38
CA GLN A 317 1.75 4.21 -3.20
C GLN A 317 3.07 3.47 -3.49
N SER A 318 4.16 4.19 -3.79
CA SER A 318 5.47 3.57 -4.03
C SER A 318 6.03 2.92 -2.77
N VAL A 319 6.00 3.64 -1.64
CA VAL A 319 6.51 3.14 -0.35
C VAL A 319 5.67 1.96 0.16
N ARG A 320 4.35 1.96 -0.03
CA ARG A 320 3.49 0.79 0.28
C ARG A 320 3.91 -0.45 -0.51
N ARG A 321 4.24 -0.28 -1.80
CA ARG A 321 4.71 -1.40 -2.63
C ARG A 321 6.06 -1.91 -2.14
N GLU A 322 7.00 -1.00 -1.88
CA GLU A 322 8.33 -1.35 -1.33
C GLU A 322 8.23 -2.05 0.03
N ALA A 323 7.33 -1.60 0.91
CA ALA A 323 7.07 -2.23 2.20
C ALA A 323 6.56 -3.67 2.03
N SER A 324 5.60 -3.88 1.12
CA SER A 324 5.08 -5.22 0.83
C SER A 324 6.15 -6.15 0.23
N GLU A 325 7.01 -5.65 -0.64
CA GLU A 325 8.10 -6.42 -1.27
C GLU A 325 9.16 -6.81 -0.24
N THR A 326 9.61 -5.86 0.59
CA THR A 326 10.59 -6.12 1.66
C THR A 326 10.04 -7.03 2.75
N GLN A 327 8.78 -6.88 3.14
CA GLN A 327 8.10 -7.76 4.09
C GLN A 327 8.02 -9.20 3.56
N THR A 328 7.64 -9.38 2.30
CA THR A 328 7.58 -10.71 1.65
C THR A 328 8.97 -11.33 1.62
N ARG A 329 9.98 -10.54 1.26
CA ARG A 329 11.37 -11.02 1.18
C ARG A 329 11.93 -11.43 2.55
N ALA A 330 11.68 -10.64 3.59
CA ALA A 330 12.05 -10.97 4.96
C ALA A 330 11.37 -12.27 5.41
N HIS A 331 10.08 -12.43 5.11
CA HIS A 331 9.32 -13.64 5.43
C HIS A 331 9.87 -14.89 4.72
N GLU A 332 10.16 -14.81 3.42
CA GLU A 332 10.78 -15.91 2.65
C GLU A 332 12.10 -16.36 3.27
N LEU A 333 12.98 -15.40 3.61
CA LEU A 333 14.28 -15.69 4.23
C LEU A 333 14.10 -16.32 5.63
N HIS A 334 13.14 -15.84 6.41
CA HIS A 334 12.81 -16.42 7.72
C HIS A 334 12.34 -17.87 7.63
N VAL A 335 11.46 -18.17 6.66
CA VAL A 335 10.98 -19.54 6.40
C VAL A 335 12.14 -20.43 5.96
N GLU A 336 13.02 -19.95 5.09
CA GLU A 336 14.21 -20.72 4.67
C GLU A 336 15.17 -20.97 5.85
N LEU A 337 15.35 -19.97 6.73
CA LEU A 337 16.17 -20.08 7.93
C LEU A 337 15.59 -21.08 8.92
N LEU A 338 14.28 -21.06 9.16
CA LEU A 338 13.59 -22.03 10.02
C LEU A 338 13.73 -23.45 9.48
N ARG A 339 13.60 -23.62 8.16
CA ARG A 339 13.77 -24.92 7.49
C ARG A 339 15.20 -25.45 7.61
N LEU A 340 16.20 -24.63 7.34
CA LEU A 340 17.62 -25.03 7.44
C LEU A 340 18.06 -25.26 8.88
N SER A 341 17.60 -24.43 9.83
CA SER A 341 17.90 -24.60 11.25
C SER A 341 17.30 -25.89 11.81
N SER A 342 16.03 -26.17 11.54
CA SER A 342 15.40 -27.44 11.94
C SER A 342 16.09 -28.66 11.31
N GLN A 343 16.51 -28.59 10.04
CA GLN A 343 17.30 -29.65 9.41
C GLN A 343 18.66 -29.84 10.09
N ALA A 344 19.34 -28.75 10.43
CA ALA A 344 20.63 -28.79 11.13
C ALA A 344 20.50 -29.37 12.55
N GLU A 345 19.45 -28.99 13.29
CA GLU A 345 19.14 -29.52 14.63
C GLU A 345 18.76 -31.01 14.57
N ALA A 346 17.93 -31.42 13.62
CA ALA A 346 17.59 -32.83 13.42
C ALA A 346 18.82 -33.68 13.05
N ALA A 347 19.69 -33.18 12.17
CA ALA A 347 20.91 -33.89 11.79
C ALA A 347 21.92 -33.98 12.96
N THR A 348 22.06 -32.91 13.75
CA THR A 348 22.94 -32.92 14.93
C THR A 348 22.43 -33.84 16.04
N THR A 349 21.14 -33.78 16.38
CA THR A 349 20.52 -34.68 17.38
C THR A 349 20.56 -36.15 16.94
N ARG A 350 20.31 -36.46 15.67
CA ARG A 350 20.46 -37.82 15.16
C ARG A 350 21.92 -38.30 15.20
N ARG A 351 22.87 -37.41 14.88
CA ARG A 351 24.30 -37.72 14.96
C ARG A 351 24.72 -38.04 16.40
N THR A 352 24.29 -37.25 17.38
CA THR A 352 24.61 -37.51 18.80
C THR A 352 23.99 -38.83 19.28
N GLN A 353 22.73 -39.10 18.93
CA GLN A 353 22.10 -40.40 19.24
C GLN A 353 22.87 -41.59 18.66
N LEU A 354 23.31 -41.50 17.40
CA LEU A 354 24.12 -42.56 16.78
C LEU A 354 25.50 -42.69 17.42
N GLU A 355 26.11 -41.58 17.87
CA GLU A 355 27.38 -41.60 18.61
C GLU A 355 27.22 -42.30 19.97
N ASP A 356 26.13 -42.03 20.70
CA ASP A 356 25.81 -42.68 21.97
C ASP A 356 25.51 -44.18 21.77
N GLU A 357 24.70 -44.55 20.77
CA GLU A 357 24.40 -45.96 20.45
C GLU A 357 25.67 -46.73 20.03
N LEU A 358 26.56 -46.10 19.26
CA LEU A 358 27.85 -46.71 18.88
C LEU A 358 28.76 -46.91 20.10
N ALA A 359 28.80 -45.93 21.02
CA ALA A 359 29.57 -46.05 22.26
C ALA A 359 29.03 -47.15 23.17
N GLU A 360 27.71 -47.30 23.29
CA GLU A 360 27.09 -48.39 24.04
C GLU A 360 27.44 -49.76 23.43
N ILE A 361 27.35 -49.90 22.11
CA ILE A 361 27.70 -51.15 21.41
C ILE A 361 29.19 -51.47 21.58
N ASP A 362 30.08 -50.47 21.50
CA ASP A 362 31.51 -50.66 21.69
C ASP A 362 31.81 -51.15 23.13
N ALA A 363 31.15 -50.58 24.15
CA ALA A 363 31.25 -51.05 25.53
C ALA A 363 30.69 -52.49 25.72
N GLN A 364 29.60 -52.84 25.03
CA GLN A 364 29.05 -54.20 25.05
C GLN A 364 29.99 -55.22 24.39
N ASP A 365 30.63 -54.88 23.26
CA ASP A 365 31.59 -55.76 22.58
C ASP A 365 32.85 -55.95 23.45
N GLU A 366 33.37 -54.90 24.07
CA GLU A 366 34.47 -55.00 25.05
C GLU A 366 34.13 -55.92 26.22
N GLY A 367 32.94 -55.76 26.82
CA GLY A 367 32.48 -56.64 27.89
C GLY A 367 32.30 -58.10 27.46
N LEU A 368 31.90 -58.36 26.21
CA LEU A 368 31.85 -59.72 25.66
C LEU A 368 33.25 -60.30 25.42
N ILE A 369 34.21 -59.49 24.96
CA ILE A 369 35.61 -59.90 24.78
C ILE A 369 36.21 -60.28 26.13
N GLU A 370 36.01 -59.48 27.18
CA GLU A 370 36.50 -59.78 28.53
C GLU A 370 35.92 -61.10 29.06
N ARG A 371 34.59 -61.30 28.92
CA ARG A 371 33.90 -62.55 29.30
C ARG A 371 34.37 -63.76 28.50
N ARG A 372 34.76 -63.56 27.25
CA ARG A 372 35.35 -64.61 26.41
C ARG A 372 36.74 -65.00 26.93
N MET A 373 37.62 -64.02 27.17
CA MET A 373 38.97 -64.25 27.68
C MET A 373 38.94 -64.99 29.03
N THR A 374 38.04 -64.58 29.94
CA THR A 374 37.84 -65.29 31.22
C THR A 374 37.29 -66.71 31.04
N GLY A 375 36.38 -66.92 30.08
CA GLY A 375 35.87 -68.24 29.74
C GLY A 375 36.94 -69.18 29.14
N GLU A 376 37.81 -68.66 28.28
CA GLU A 376 38.94 -69.39 27.69
C GLU A 376 39.99 -69.76 28.75
N ALA A 377 40.37 -68.81 29.62
CA ALA A 377 41.27 -69.08 30.74
C ALA A 377 40.71 -70.15 31.69
N ARG A 378 39.40 -70.14 31.98
CA ARG A 378 38.76 -71.16 32.82
C ARG A 378 38.71 -72.53 32.15
N PHE A 379 38.60 -72.57 30.82
CA PHE A 379 38.67 -73.80 30.06
C PHE A 379 40.09 -74.41 30.13
N GLU A 380 41.12 -73.60 29.92
CA GLU A 380 42.53 -74.04 30.04
C GLU A 380 42.85 -74.57 31.45
N GLU A 381 42.36 -73.90 32.50
CA GLU A 381 42.52 -74.36 33.88
C GLU A 381 41.87 -75.75 34.12
N LEU A 382 40.64 -75.94 33.64
CA LEU A 382 39.91 -77.21 33.78
C LEU A 382 40.54 -78.33 32.93
N ASP A 383 41.11 -78.02 31.77
CA ASP A 383 41.79 -78.98 30.90
C ASP A 383 43.10 -79.48 31.55
N LEU A 384 43.86 -78.58 32.18
CA LEU A 384 45.03 -78.94 32.99
C LEU A 384 44.66 -79.82 34.20
N GLN A 385 43.57 -79.50 34.90
CA GLN A 385 43.06 -80.33 36.01
C GLN A 385 42.60 -81.71 35.54
N LEU A 386 42.01 -81.80 34.34
CA LEU A 386 41.62 -83.08 33.75
C LEU A 386 42.85 -83.93 33.42
N ALA A 387 43.92 -83.33 32.88
CA ALA A 387 45.17 -84.04 32.59
C ALA A 387 45.83 -84.60 33.87
N ASP A 388 45.97 -83.79 34.93
CA ASP A 388 46.55 -84.21 36.22
C ASP A 388 45.74 -85.33 36.89
N THR A 389 44.41 -85.26 36.83
CA THR A 389 43.53 -86.31 37.39
C THR A 389 43.57 -87.61 36.58
N GLN A 390 43.78 -87.55 35.26
CA GLN A 390 43.95 -88.73 34.41
C GLN A 390 45.29 -89.42 34.62
N GLU A 391 46.38 -88.66 34.78
CA GLU A 391 47.72 -89.19 35.08
C GLU A 391 47.73 -89.96 36.41
N ARG A 392 47.16 -89.37 37.48
CA ARG A 392 47.02 -90.04 38.78
C ARG A 392 46.17 -91.31 38.73
N GLN A 393 45.16 -91.35 37.84
CA GLN A 393 44.33 -92.55 37.68
C GLN A 393 45.13 -93.69 37.02
N ALA A 394 45.96 -93.38 36.01
CA ALA A 394 46.81 -94.37 35.35
C ALA A 394 47.86 -94.97 36.30
N ASP A 395 48.50 -94.14 37.13
CA ASP A 395 49.48 -94.60 38.13
C ASP A 395 48.87 -95.56 39.17
N LEU A 396 47.63 -95.28 39.59
CA LEU A 396 46.91 -96.13 40.54
C LEU A 396 46.47 -97.46 39.91
N GLU A 397 46.09 -97.46 38.63
CA GLU A 397 45.73 -98.68 37.88
C GLU A 397 46.94 -99.61 37.70
N ASP A 398 48.12 -99.06 37.41
CA ASP A 398 49.38 -99.82 37.34
C ASP A 398 49.77 -100.43 38.71
N GLY A 399 49.52 -99.71 39.81
CA GLY A 399 49.72 -100.21 41.16
C GLY A 399 48.84 -101.43 41.51
N VAL A 400 47.59 -101.44 41.04
CA VAL A 400 46.66 -102.57 41.24
C VAL A 400 47.14 -103.81 40.48
N ILE A 401 47.58 -103.65 39.23
CA ILE A 401 48.07 -104.77 38.39
C ILE A 401 49.30 -105.44 39.03
N GLN A 402 50.22 -104.68 39.62
CA GLN A 402 51.37 -105.25 40.31
C GLN A 402 50.99 -106.04 41.58
N ALA A 403 49.98 -105.57 42.33
CA ALA A 403 49.50 -106.25 43.52
C ALA A 403 48.79 -107.58 43.19
N GLU A 404 48.02 -107.64 42.11
CA GLU A 404 47.34 -108.85 41.64
C GLU A 404 48.32 -109.94 41.20
N ARG A 405 49.42 -109.57 40.53
CA ARG A 405 50.50 -110.51 40.16
C ARG A 405 51.13 -111.16 41.39
N ARG A 406 51.48 -110.37 42.41
CA ARG A 406 52.06 -110.88 43.68
C ARG A 406 51.12 -111.84 44.41
N LEU A 407 49.81 -111.59 44.36
CA LEU A 407 48.80 -112.47 44.98
C LEU A 407 48.68 -113.82 44.25
N SER A 408 48.84 -113.82 42.93
CA SER A 408 48.77 -115.03 42.10
C SER A 408 49.94 -115.97 42.38
N ASP A 409 51.16 -115.43 42.45
CA ASP A 409 52.39 -116.19 42.73
C ASP A 409 52.34 -116.84 44.13
N ALA A 410 51.84 -116.13 45.14
CA ALA A 410 51.70 -116.65 46.49
C ALA A 410 50.68 -117.82 46.57
N ARG A 411 49.63 -117.79 45.74
CA ARG A 411 48.62 -118.87 45.68
C ARG A 411 49.16 -120.14 45.03
N GLU A 412 50.06 -120.04 44.05
CA GLU A 412 50.72 -121.22 43.48
C GLU A 412 51.68 -121.89 44.47
N GLN A 413 52.42 -121.10 45.25
CA GLN A 413 53.30 -121.64 46.30
C GLN A 413 52.51 -122.39 47.39
N LEU A 414 51.34 -121.87 47.79
CA LEU A 414 50.46 -122.53 48.75
C LEU A 414 49.98 -123.90 48.24
N ARG A 415 49.50 -123.98 46.98
CA ARG A 415 49.04 -125.23 46.36
C ARG A 415 50.15 -126.27 46.19
N ALA A 416 51.42 -125.85 46.06
CA ALA A 416 52.55 -126.77 46.02
C ALA A 416 52.87 -127.39 47.40
N LEU A 417 52.71 -126.61 48.47
CA LEU A 417 52.94 -127.06 49.85
C LEU A 417 51.81 -127.98 50.37
N GLU A 418 50.56 -127.71 50.01
CA GLU A 418 49.41 -128.55 50.37
C GLU A 418 49.52 -129.98 49.81
N ARG A 419 50.02 -130.12 48.57
CA ARG A 419 50.25 -131.44 47.93
C ARG A 419 51.30 -132.26 48.67
N ARG A 420 52.42 -131.65 49.08
CA ARG A 420 53.47 -132.31 49.87
C ARG A 420 52.99 -132.74 51.27
N ALA A 421 52.10 -131.95 51.88
CA ALA A 421 51.51 -132.27 53.18
C ALA A 421 50.54 -133.48 53.11
N GLN A 422 49.76 -133.59 52.03
CA GLN A 422 48.86 -134.74 51.80
C GLN A 422 49.62 -136.06 51.56
N GLU A 423 50.72 -136.03 50.81
CA GLU A 423 51.56 -137.22 50.59
C GLU A 423 52.20 -137.72 51.89
N ALA A 424 52.72 -136.81 52.72
CA ALA A 424 53.28 -137.15 54.03
C ALA A 424 52.22 -137.75 54.97
N GLN A 425 51.00 -137.17 55.02
CA GLN A 425 49.90 -137.69 55.84
C GLN A 425 49.45 -139.10 55.45
N PHE A 426 49.49 -139.45 54.16
CA PHE A 426 49.09 -140.78 53.68
C PHE A 426 50.08 -141.86 54.13
N HIS A 427 51.38 -141.58 54.07
CA HIS A 427 52.42 -142.50 54.54
C HIS A 427 52.37 -142.73 56.06
N THR A 428 52.10 -141.70 56.86
CA THR A 428 51.97 -141.84 58.32
C THR A 428 50.74 -142.66 58.71
N ARG A 429 49.61 -142.49 57.99
CA ARG A 429 48.37 -143.25 58.23
C ARG A 429 48.50 -144.74 57.87
N ALA A 430 49.25 -145.09 56.83
CA ALA A 430 49.46 -146.48 56.41
C ALA A 430 50.29 -147.30 57.43
N LEU A 431 51.34 -146.69 58.02
CA LEU A 431 52.17 -147.34 59.04
C LEU A 431 51.46 -147.41 60.41
N SER A 432 50.66 -146.39 60.77
CA SER A 432 49.85 -146.36 61.99
C SER A 432 48.69 -147.38 61.98
N ALA A 433 48.07 -147.63 60.82
CA ALA A 433 47.01 -148.63 60.67
C ALA A 433 47.52 -150.07 60.92
N ARG A 434 48.71 -150.41 60.42
CA ARG A 434 49.34 -151.73 60.59
C ARG A 434 49.74 -152.02 62.05
N GLN A 435 50.14 -150.99 62.79
CA GLN A 435 50.53 -151.09 64.20
C GLN A 435 49.31 -151.12 65.14
N GLY A 436 48.21 -150.46 64.76
CA GLY A 436 46.95 -150.45 65.50
C GLY A 436 46.10 -151.73 65.37
N GLU A 437 46.16 -152.44 64.25
CA GLU A 437 45.43 -153.71 64.06
C GLU A 437 45.93 -154.83 64.99
N LEU A 438 47.23 -154.92 65.21
CA LEU A 438 47.84 -155.97 66.05
C LEU A 438 47.67 -155.70 67.57
N GLN A 439 47.51 -154.44 67.99
CA GLN A 439 47.31 -154.06 69.39
C GLN A 439 45.82 -154.06 69.78
N ARG A 440 44.91 -153.64 68.88
CA ARG A 440 43.46 -153.60 69.15
C ARG A 440 42.80 -154.98 69.16
N ALA A 441 43.38 -155.99 68.53
CA ALA A 441 42.86 -157.37 68.63
C ALA A 441 43.01 -157.97 70.04
N ILE A 442 43.94 -157.46 70.86
CA ILE A 442 44.30 -158.05 72.16
C ILE A 442 43.62 -157.32 73.34
N GLU A 443 43.37 -156.01 73.26
CA GLU A 443 42.82 -155.22 74.38
C GLU A 443 41.31 -154.94 74.29
N THR A 444 40.72 -154.95 73.07
CA THR A 444 39.30 -154.61 72.82
C THR A 444 38.35 -155.77 73.18
N ALA A 445 38.82 -157.01 73.19
CA ALA A 445 38.01 -158.18 73.52
C ALA A 445 37.67 -158.29 75.02
N ASP A 446 38.54 -157.79 75.90
CA ASP A 446 38.42 -158.03 77.36
C ASP A 446 37.71 -156.92 78.15
N GLN A 447 37.56 -155.70 77.61
CA GLN A 447 37.03 -154.56 78.38
C GLN A 447 35.73 -153.94 77.83
N GLN A 448 35.41 -154.07 76.54
CA GLN A 448 34.22 -153.41 75.98
C GLN A 448 32.89 -154.11 76.29
N VAL A 449 32.87 -155.41 76.58
CA VAL A 449 31.61 -156.14 76.89
C VAL A 449 30.97 -155.65 78.19
N LEU A 450 31.75 -155.28 79.20
CA LEU A 450 31.23 -154.90 80.52
C LEU A 450 30.60 -153.49 80.52
N THR A 451 31.19 -152.56 79.77
CA THR A 451 30.75 -151.15 79.72
C THR A 451 29.54 -150.93 78.81
N ASN A 452 29.25 -151.90 77.94
CA ASN A 452 28.16 -151.88 76.94
C ASN A 452 26.73 -152.00 77.50
N THR A 453 26.51 -151.98 78.80
CA THR A 453 25.15 -152.19 79.35
C THR A 453 24.62 -151.02 80.17
N GLN A 454 25.46 -150.33 80.93
CA GLN A 454 25.00 -149.33 81.91
C GLN A 454 24.82 -147.91 81.34
N ALA A 455 25.57 -147.54 80.30
CA ALA A 455 25.50 -146.19 79.72
C ALA A 455 24.30 -145.97 78.77
N GLY A 456 23.63 -147.05 78.32
CA GLY A 456 22.52 -146.99 77.36
C GLY A 456 21.15 -146.63 77.95
N GLU A 457 20.94 -146.78 79.26
CA GLU A 457 19.63 -146.56 79.89
C GLU A 457 19.38 -145.10 80.28
N GLN A 458 20.42 -144.29 80.51
CA GLN A 458 20.27 -142.91 81.01
C GLN A 458 20.00 -141.86 79.93
N LEU A 459 20.51 -142.01 78.70
CA LEU A 459 20.30 -141.00 77.65
C LEU A 459 18.94 -141.11 76.92
N THR A 460 18.22 -142.21 77.09
CA THR A 460 16.86 -142.40 76.52
C THR A 460 15.81 -141.54 77.25
N LEU A 461 16.12 -141.03 78.45
CA LEU A 461 15.25 -140.17 79.26
C LEU A 461 15.33 -138.67 78.91
N GLU A 462 16.38 -138.23 78.23
CA GLU A 462 16.59 -136.80 77.88
C GLU A 462 15.89 -136.38 76.56
N LEU A 463 15.26 -137.33 75.85
CA LEU A 463 14.59 -137.11 74.55
C LEU A 463 13.15 -136.57 74.64
N ASP A 464 12.59 -136.35 75.85
CA ASP A 464 11.14 -136.20 76.03
C ASP A 464 10.62 -134.77 76.34
N GLN A 465 11.42 -133.70 76.23
CA GLN A 465 10.98 -132.35 76.61
C GLN A 465 11.44 -131.18 75.70
N PHE A 466 11.09 -131.22 74.42
CA PHE A 466 11.05 -130.00 73.59
C PHE A 466 9.70 -129.27 73.74
N ASN A 467 9.71 -127.94 73.89
CA ASN A 467 8.59 -127.12 73.40
C ASN A 467 8.97 -125.66 73.00
N ASP A 468 8.18 -125.15 72.07
CA ASP A 468 8.44 -124.13 71.05
C ASP A 468 7.51 -122.92 71.25
N GLN A 469 7.95 -121.87 71.97
CA GLN A 469 7.10 -120.69 72.27
C GLN A 469 7.78 -119.31 72.17
N ALA A 470 9.04 -119.19 71.73
CA ALA A 470 9.72 -117.88 71.72
C ALA A 470 9.69 -117.13 70.38
N ALA A 471 9.35 -117.77 69.25
CA ALA A 471 9.49 -117.18 67.92
C ALA A 471 8.26 -116.38 67.41
N GLY A 472 7.09 -116.51 68.04
CA GLY A 472 5.84 -115.90 67.55
C GLY A 472 5.64 -114.41 67.93
N ALA A 473 6.12 -114.00 69.11
CA ALA A 473 5.82 -112.66 69.65
C ALA A 473 6.57 -111.53 68.93
N GLY A 474 7.85 -111.72 68.58
CA GLY A 474 8.66 -110.68 67.94
C GLY A 474 8.24 -110.36 66.50
N LEU A 475 7.64 -111.32 65.79
CA LEU A 475 7.19 -111.13 64.40
C LEU A 475 5.88 -110.32 64.32
N GLN A 476 4.98 -110.48 65.29
CA GLN A 476 3.71 -109.73 65.33
C GLN A 476 3.91 -108.25 65.66
N ASP A 477 4.83 -107.91 66.57
CA ASP A 477 5.15 -106.50 66.89
C ASP A 477 5.80 -105.75 65.71
N ALA A 478 6.72 -106.40 65.00
CA ALA A 478 7.37 -105.81 63.83
C ALA A 478 6.38 -105.58 62.66
N LEU A 479 5.42 -106.49 62.48
CA LEU A 479 4.36 -106.35 61.47
C LEU A 479 3.36 -105.25 61.84
N ALA A 480 3.02 -105.09 63.12
CA ALA A 480 2.16 -104.01 63.59
C ALA A 480 2.79 -102.62 63.39
N ILE A 481 4.09 -102.47 63.73
CA ILE A 481 4.83 -101.21 63.53
C ILE A 481 4.89 -100.84 62.04
N ARG A 482 5.17 -101.83 61.17
CA ARG A 482 5.20 -101.64 59.73
C ARG A 482 3.84 -101.19 59.18
N ALA A 483 2.75 -101.81 59.62
CA ALA A 483 1.40 -101.43 59.21
C ALA A 483 1.04 -99.99 59.61
N THR A 484 1.40 -99.55 60.83
CA THR A 484 1.21 -98.15 61.24
C THR A 484 2.05 -97.15 60.43
N ARG A 485 3.30 -97.50 60.08
CA ARG A 485 4.17 -96.64 59.28
C ARG A 485 3.73 -96.57 57.81
N GLU A 486 3.25 -97.68 57.24
CA GLU A 486 2.67 -97.71 55.89
C GLU A 486 1.37 -96.91 55.82
N ALA A 487 0.51 -96.98 56.85
CA ALA A 487 -0.70 -96.16 56.94
C ALA A 487 -0.37 -94.65 57.07
N ALA A 488 0.60 -94.27 57.91
CA ALA A 488 1.04 -92.88 58.03
C ALA A 488 1.66 -92.35 56.72
N LEU A 489 2.46 -93.16 56.03
CA LEU A 489 3.02 -92.81 54.74
C LEU A 489 1.93 -92.63 53.68
N ALA A 490 0.93 -93.50 53.65
CA ALA A 490 -0.20 -93.40 52.73
C ALA A 490 -0.98 -92.10 52.92
N VAL A 491 -1.26 -91.70 54.16
CA VAL A 491 -1.94 -90.43 54.48
C VAL A 491 -1.13 -89.22 54.01
N THR A 492 0.17 -89.16 54.33
CA THR A 492 1.03 -88.06 53.87
C THR A 492 1.20 -88.02 52.34
N ARG A 493 1.11 -89.17 51.66
CA ARG A 493 1.14 -89.24 50.19
C ARG A 493 -0.14 -88.70 49.57
N THR A 494 -1.30 -89.04 50.13
CA THR A 494 -2.57 -88.47 49.69
C THR A 494 -2.61 -86.96 49.92
N GLU A 495 -2.12 -86.46 51.07
CA GLU A 495 -2.01 -85.02 51.34
C GLU A 495 -1.07 -84.32 50.35
N TYR A 496 0.08 -84.92 50.05
CA TYR A 496 1.03 -84.40 49.06
C TYR A 496 0.43 -84.37 47.64
N ASP A 497 -0.22 -85.46 47.22
CA ASP A 497 -0.84 -85.55 45.90
C ASP A 497 -2.00 -84.55 45.76
N GLU A 498 -2.76 -84.32 46.84
CA GLU A 498 -3.85 -83.34 46.89
C GLU A 498 -3.34 -81.90 46.84
N LEU A 499 -2.27 -81.57 47.60
CA LEU A 499 -1.58 -80.27 47.52
C LEU A 499 -0.93 -80.05 46.15
N SER A 500 -0.34 -81.08 45.55
CA SER A 500 0.27 -81.00 44.21
C SER A 500 -0.79 -80.77 43.12
N ALA A 501 -1.96 -81.40 43.26
CA ALA A 501 -3.10 -81.15 42.38
C ALA A 501 -3.69 -79.74 42.56
N GLN A 502 -3.75 -79.23 43.79
CA GLN A 502 -4.16 -77.85 44.07
C GLN A 502 -3.18 -76.83 43.49
N LEU A 503 -1.87 -77.06 43.62
CA LEU A 503 -0.83 -76.20 43.04
C LEU A 503 -0.94 -76.15 41.50
N ARG A 504 -1.12 -77.32 40.86
CA ARG A 504 -1.31 -77.38 39.39
C ARG A 504 -2.56 -76.64 38.92
N ARG A 505 -3.69 -76.81 39.62
CA ARG A 505 -4.92 -76.06 39.31
C ARG A 505 -4.75 -74.56 39.51
N ALA A 506 -4.06 -74.14 40.56
CA ALA A 506 -3.77 -72.73 40.82
C ALA A 506 -2.84 -72.13 39.75
N ASP A 507 -1.83 -72.89 39.27
CA ASP A 507 -0.95 -72.45 38.18
C ASP A 507 -1.65 -72.40 36.83
N GLU A 508 -2.53 -73.37 36.53
CA GLU A 508 -3.38 -73.34 35.33
C GLU A 508 -4.31 -72.12 35.35
N GLN A 509 -4.96 -71.84 36.48
CA GLN A 509 -5.79 -70.64 36.67
C GLN A 509 -4.96 -69.35 36.55
N ARG A 510 -3.75 -69.32 37.13
CA ARG A 510 -2.82 -68.19 37.02
C ARG A 510 -2.48 -67.89 35.55
N LEU A 511 -2.13 -68.92 34.77
CA LEU A 511 -1.82 -68.80 33.34
C LEU A 511 -3.04 -68.38 32.50
N GLU A 512 -4.23 -68.85 32.85
CA GLU A 512 -5.48 -68.47 32.17
C GLU A 512 -5.85 -67.00 32.46
N PHE A 513 -5.65 -66.53 33.70
CA PHE A 513 -5.78 -65.12 34.06
C PHE A 513 -4.70 -64.25 33.39
N GLU A 514 -3.44 -64.70 33.34
CA GLU A 514 -2.35 -63.96 32.69
C GLU A 514 -2.58 -63.79 31.18
N ARG A 515 -3.12 -64.83 30.51
CA ARG A 515 -3.49 -64.78 29.09
C ARG A 515 -4.71 -63.92 28.80
N SER A 516 -5.68 -63.84 29.72
CA SER A 516 -6.88 -63.00 29.56
C SER A 516 -6.66 -61.53 29.97
N LEU A 517 -5.63 -61.24 30.77
CA LEU A 517 -5.31 -59.88 31.21
C LEU A 517 -4.88 -58.96 30.07
N GLN A 518 -4.08 -59.48 29.12
CA GLN A 518 -3.56 -58.69 28.01
C GLN A 518 -4.67 -58.19 27.05
N PRO A 519 -5.59 -59.03 26.53
CA PRO A 519 -6.67 -58.54 25.68
C PRO A 519 -7.65 -57.63 26.43
N LEU A 520 -7.84 -57.82 27.75
CA LEU A 520 -8.65 -56.89 28.56
C LEU A 520 -7.97 -55.52 28.73
N ARG A 521 -6.64 -55.49 28.91
CA ARG A 521 -5.86 -54.24 28.93
C ARG A 521 -5.91 -53.52 27.59
N ASP A 522 -5.78 -54.26 26.49
CA ASP A 522 -5.89 -53.71 25.14
C ASP A 522 -7.31 -53.18 24.85
N ALA A 523 -8.35 -53.82 25.39
CA ALA A 523 -9.71 -53.32 25.30
C ALA A 523 -9.94 -52.05 26.15
N ILE A 524 -9.36 -51.98 27.35
CA ILE A 524 -9.43 -50.79 28.21
C ILE A 524 -8.71 -49.62 27.56
N THR A 525 -7.49 -49.83 27.04
CA THR A 525 -6.74 -48.75 26.36
C THR A 525 -7.47 -48.29 25.10
N LYS A 526 -8.06 -49.20 24.33
CA LYS A 526 -8.90 -48.85 23.18
C LYS A 526 -10.12 -48.01 23.59
N LEU A 527 -10.87 -48.44 24.61
CA LEU A 527 -12.03 -47.70 25.11
C LEU A 527 -11.65 -46.34 25.71
N GLN A 528 -10.49 -46.22 26.38
CA GLN A 528 -9.98 -44.95 26.89
C GLN A 528 -9.61 -43.99 25.74
N LEU A 529 -9.04 -44.52 24.65
CA LEU A 529 -8.73 -43.72 23.47
C LEU A 529 -10.01 -43.26 22.75
N GLU A 530 -11.01 -44.14 22.64
CA GLU A 530 -12.33 -43.82 22.10
C GLU A 530 -13.07 -42.78 22.97
N GLU A 531 -12.98 -42.90 24.30
CA GLU A 531 -13.51 -41.90 25.25
C GLU A 531 -12.81 -40.55 25.08
N GLN A 532 -11.47 -40.51 25.05
CA GLN A 532 -10.73 -39.26 24.84
C GLN A 532 -11.03 -38.64 23.48
N ALA A 533 -11.14 -39.44 22.42
CA ALA A 533 -11.51 -38.95 21.09
C ALA A 533 -12.93 -38.38 21.08
N ALA A 534 -13.88 -39.04 21.74
CA ALA A 534 -15.25 -38.56 21.87
C ALA A 534 -15.34 -37.29 22.74
N GLN A 535 -14.56 -37.19 23.82
CA GLN A 535 -14.48 -35.99 24.67
C GLN A 535 -13.88 -34.81 23.91
N LEU A 536 -12.77 -35.02 23.19
CA LEU A 536 -12.14 -33.98 22.36
C LEU A 536 -13.06 -33.53 21.23
N GLY A 537 -13.71 -34.47 20.53
CA GLY A 537 -14.68 -34.14 19.49
C GLY A 537 -15.89 -33.40 20.05
N GLY A 538 -16.43 -33.85 21.19
CA GLY A 538 -17.52 -33.18 21.88
C GLY A 538 -17.16 -31.76 22.32
N ALA A 539 -15.98 -31.58 22.93
CA ALA A 539 -15.47 -30.27 23.33
C ALA A 539 -15.29 -29.35 22.13
N GLN A 540 -14.72 -29.84 21.02
CA GLN A 540 -14.54 -29.08 19.79
C GLN A 540 -15.88 -28.59 19.21
N TYR A 541 -16.90 -29.44 19.16
CA TYR A 541 -18.23 -29.03 18.68
C TYR A 541 -18.93 -28.07 19.66
N LEU A 542 -18.72 -28.23 20.96
CA LEU A 542 -19.26 -27.32 21.98
C LEU A 542 -18.60 -25.93 21.88
N GLU A 543 -17.31 -25.89 21.60
CA GLU A 543 -16.53 -24.67 21.35
C GLU A 543 -16.99 -23.96 20.06
N GLN A 544 -17.30 -24.72 19.00
CA GLN A 544 -17.90 -24.18 17.77
C GLN A 544 -19.31 -23.60 18.01
N LEU A 545 -20.14 -24.26 18.83
CA LEU A 545 -21.46 -23.75 19.19
C LEU A 545 -21.41 -22.48 20.04
N THR A 546 -20.43 -22.39 20.96
CA THR A 546 -20.20 -21.19 21.77
C THR A 546 -19.63 -20.04 20.95
N ALA A 547 -18.68 -20.31 20.04
CA ALA A 547 -18.15 -19.31 19.12
C ALA A 547 -19.21 -18.76 18.15
N ALA A 548 -20.21 -19.57 17.80
CA ALA A 548 -21.35 -19.17 16.98
C ALA A 548 -22.50 -18.53 17.78
N GLU A 549 -22.33 -18.30 19.10
CA GLU A 549 -23.32 -17.71 20.01
C GLU A 549 -24.71 -18.36 19.95
N VAL A 550 -24.77 -19.68 19.78
CA VAL A 550 -26.05 -20.41 19.66
C VAL A 550 -26.73 -20.56 21.01
N ASP A 551 -28.03 -20.22 21.08
CA ASP A 551 -28.87 -20.46 22.26
C ASP A 551 -29.14 -21.97 22.44
N LEU A 552 -28.49 -22.57 23.45
CA LEU A 552 -28.56 -23.99 23.76
C LEU A 552 -29.94 -24.44 24.25
N GLU A 553 -30.72 -23.58 24.91
CA GLU A 553 -32.07 -23.93 25.36
C GLU A 553 -33.05 -23.96 24.19
N ALA A 554 -32.93 -23.01 23.26
CA ALA A 554 -33.72 -22.99 22.03
C ALA A 554 -33.36 -24.17 21.11
N LEU A 555 -32.08 -24.52 21.01
CA LEU A 555 -31.61 -25.67 20.24
C LEU A 555 -32.13 -26.99 20.82
N GLY A 556 -32.10 -27.15 22.15
CA GLY A 556 -32.64 -28.32 22.83
C GLY A 556 -34.13 -28.53 22.55
N LYS A 557 -34.94 -27.47 22.62
CA LYS A 557 -36.36 -27.51 22.27
C LYS A 557 -36.60 -27.89 20.81
N ASN A 558 -35.84 -27.31 19.88
CA ASN A 558 -35.95 -27.63 18.46
C ASN A 558 -35.60 -29.08 18.14
N ILE A 559 -34.63 -29.68 18.85
CA ILE A 559 -34.26 -31.09 18.70
C ILE A 559 -35.40 -32.01 19.19
N GLU A 560 -36.01 -31.68 20.33
CA GLU A 560 -37.13 -32.44 20.89
C GLU A 560 -38.41 -32.30 20.06
N GLU A 561 -38.77 -31.08 19.64
CA GLU A 561 -39.95 -30.81 18.80
C GLU A 561 -39.79 -31.35 17.37
N GLY A 562 -38.58 -31.29 16.81
CA GLY A 562 -38.26 -31.76 15.47
C GLY A 562 -38.05 -33.27 15.35
N GLY A 563 -37.99 -34.00 16.47
CA GLY A 563 -37.75 -35.45 16.48
C GLY A 563 -36.46 -35.85 15.76
N VAL A 564 -35.40 -35.05 15.94
CA VAL A 564 -34.16 -35.18 15.17
C VAL A 564 -33.47 -36.51 15.50
N LYS A 565 -33.29 -37.35 14.48
CA LYS A 565 -32.62 -38.65 14.62
C LYS A 565 -31.13 -38.50 14.36
N LEU A 566 -30.31 -39.09 15.23
CA LEU A 566 -28.85 -39.13 15.09
C LEU A 566 -28.39 -39.77 13.76
N HIS A 567 -29.17 -40.69 13.20
CA HIS A 567 -28.84 -41.34 11.93
C HIS A 567 -29.29 -40.48 10.74
N GLY A 568 -28.32 -40.00 9.94
CA GLY A 568 -28.56 -39.21 8.73
C GLY A 568 -28.02 -37.77 8.77
N LEU A 569 -27.78 -37.23 9.97
CA LEU A 569 -27.28 -35.85 10.16
C LEU A 569 -25.92 -35.62 9.49
N GLN A 570 -25.00 -36.58 9.54
CA GLN A 570 -23.69 -36.45 8.88
C GLN A 570 -23.86 -36.30 7.37
N THR A 571 -24.77 -37.05 6.76
CA THR A 571 -25.07 -36.98 5.32
C THR A 571 -25.68 -35.62 4.95
N GLU A 572 -26.52 -35.07 5.83
CA GLU A 572 -27.13 -33.76 5.67
C GLU A 572 -26.09 -32.64 5.82
N ILE A 573 -25.18 -32.75 6.79
CA ILE A 573 -24.03 -31.85 6.98
C ILE A 573 -23.13 -31.89 5.74
N ASP A 574 -22.83 -33.08 5.21
CA ASP A 574 -22.01 -33.23 4.01
C ASP A 574 -22.71 -32.69 2.73
N ARG A 575 -24.05 -32.73 2.68
CA ARG A 575 -24.86 -32.14 1.61
C ARG A 575 -24.82 -30.62 1.70
N ILE A 576 -25.12 -30.05 2.86
CA ILE A 576 -25.11 -28.61 3.12
C ILE A 576 -23.69 -28.05 2.93
N GLY A 577 -22.66 -28.74 3.42
CA GLY A 577 -21.26 -28.37 3.22
C GLY A 577 -20.87 -28.34 1.74
N ARG A 578 -21.39 -29.26 0.92
CA ARG A 578 -21.23 -29.21 -0.55
C ARG A 578 -21.97 -28.03 -1.18
N GLU A 579 -23.18 -27.72 -0.74
CA GLU A 579 -23.94 -26.56 -1.21
C GLU A 579 -23.25 -25.23 -0.82
N VAL A 580 -22.69 -25.14 0.39
CA VAL A 580 -21.88 -23.99 0.86
C VAL A 580 -20.61 -23.84 0.03
N ASN A 581 -19.88 -24.93 -0.23
CA ASN A 581 -18.69 -24.88 -1.09
C ASN A 581 -19.03 -24.54 -2.55
N ALA A 582 -20.21 -24.93 -3.03
CA ALA A 582 -20.68 -24.61 -4.39
C ALA A 582 -21.02 -23.12 -4.58
N LEU A 583 -21.38 -22.40 -3.51
CA LEU A 583 -21.59 -20.95 -3.54
C LEU A 583 -20.27 -20.18 -3.77
N GLY A 584 -19.12 -20.84 -3.62
CA GLY A 584 -17.81 -20.23 -3.78
C GLY A 584 -17.46 -19.30 -2.61
N ALA A 585 -16.29 -18.66 -2.69
CA ALA A 585 -15.87 -17.71 -1.68
C ALA A 585 -16.85 -16.52 -1.65
N VAL A 586 -17.55 -16.34 -0.52
CA VAL A 586 -18.42 -15.18 -0.31
C VAL A 586 -17.55 -13.94 -0.27
N ASN A 587 -17.72 -13.04 -1.24
CA ASN A 587 -16.99 -11.77 -1.28
C ASN A 587 -17.54 -10.84 -0.19
N LEU A 588 -16.96 -10.94 1.01
CA LEU A 588 -17.30 -10.11 2.17
C LEU A 588 -17.09 -8.61 1.90
N ALA A 589 -16.24 -8.25 0.94
CA ALA A 589 -15.99 -6.87 0.53
C ALA A 589 -17.00 -6.34 -0.51
N ALA A 590 -17.89 -7.18 -1.05
CA ALA A 590 -18.82 -6.78 -2.11
C ALA A 590 -19.77 -5.65 -1.70
N LEU A 591 -20.12 -5.57 -0.41
CA LEU A 591 -20.99 -4.51 0.09
C LEU A 591 -20.25 -3.17 0.11
N ASP A 592 -18.98 -3.16 0.56
CA ASP A 592 -18.12 -1.98 0.60
C ASP A 592 -17.71 -1.55 -0.81
N GLU A 593 -17.42 -2.49 -1.71
CA GLU A 593 -17.17 -2.23 -3.13
C GLU A 593 -18.39 -1.63 -3.82
N LEU A 594 -19.61 -2.09 -3.50
CA LEU A 594 -20.85 -1.50 -4.02
C LEU A 594 -21.03 -0.05 -3.54
N VAL A 595 -20.72 0.23 -2.26
CA VAL A 595 -20.78 1.58 -1.70
C VAL A 595 -19.75 2.49 -2.40
N SER A 596 -18.49 2.06 -2.47
CA SER A 596 -17.42 2.81 -3.15
C SER A 596 -17.71 3.04 -4.64
N ALA A 597 -18.21 2.02 -5.34
CA ALA A 597 -18.59 2.14 -6.75
C ALA A 597 -19.79 3.10 -6.94
N ARG A 598 -20.75 3.12 -6.03
CA ARG A 598 -21.87 4.07 -6.06
C ARG A 598 -21.40 5.51 -5.82
N GLU A 599 -20.55 5.74 -4.82
CA GLU A 599 -19.97 7.06 -4.55
C GLU A 599 -19.19 7.56 -5.77
N ARG A 600 -18.35 6.70 -6.35
CA ARG A 600 -17.57 7.01 -7.56
C ARG A 600 -18.47 7.30 -8.76
N LYS A 601 -19.54 6.53 -8.96
CA LYS A 601 -20.53 6.82 -10.01
C LYS A 601 -21.15 8.20 -9.79
N THR A 602 -21.63 8.48 -8.59
CA THR A 602 -22.30 9.76 -8.26
C THR A 602 -21.38 10.95 -8.53
N PHE A 603 -20.10 10.83 -8.18
CA PHE A 603 -19.08 11.85 -8.46
C PHE A 603 -18.82 12.03 -9.97
N LEU A 604 -18.70 10.94 -10.73
CA LEU A 604 -18.48 11.00 -12.18
C LEU A 604 -19.70 11.54 -12.92
N ASP A 605 -20.92 11.19 -12.48
CA ASP A 605 -22.16 11.71 -13.05
C ASP A 605 -22.24 13.23 -12.86
N ALA A 606 -21.84 13.75 -11.68
CA ALA A 606 -21.78 15.18 -11.41
C ALA A 606 -20.74 15.90 -12.29
N GLN A 607 -19.53 15.35 -12.43
CA GLN A 607 -18.52 15.93 -13.35
C GLN A 607 -18.98 15.91 -14.81
N THR A 608 -19.66 14.86 -15.22
CA THR A 608 -20.18 14.74 -16.59
C THR A 608 -21.26 15.77 -16.86
N ALA A 609 -22.14 16.04 -15.88
CA ALA A 609 -23.14 17.09 -15.98
C ALA A 609 -22.48 18.47 -16.12
N ASP A 610 -21.52 18.79 -15.25
CA ASP A 610 -20.80 20.07 -15.29
C ASP A 610 -20.04 20.29 -16.60
N LEU A 611 -19.37 19.25 -17.12
CA LEU A 611 -18.72 19.29 -18.44
C LEU A 611 -19.71 19.55 -19.58
N ASN A 612 -20.88 18.90 -19.57
CA ASN A 612 -21.89 19.11 -20.60
C ASN A 612 -22.50 20.53 -20.52
N ASP A 613 -22.70 21.06 -19.32
CA ASP A 613 -23.19 22.43 -19.12
C ASP A 613 -22.14 23.46 -19.58
N ALA A 614 -20.85 23.21 -19.30
CA ALA A 614 -19.76 24.03 -19.80
C ALA A 614 -19.64 23.97 -21.33
N ILE A 615 -19.77 22.79 -21.94
CA ILE A 615 -19.82 22.63 -23.41
C ILE A 615 -20.99 23.43 -23.98
N GLY A 616 -22.20 23.30 -23.42
CA GLY A 616 -23.37 24.04 -23.89
C GLY A 616 -23.20 25.56 -23.77
N THR A 617 -22.55 26.03 -22.70
CA THR A 617 -22.25 27.46 -22.50
C THR A 617 -21.23 27.95 -23.53
N LEU A 618 -20.18 27.17 -23.80
CA LEU A 618 -19.16 27.50 -24.80
C LEU A 618 -19.74 27.50 -26.21
N GLU A 619 -20.55 26.49 -26.58
CA GLU A 619 -21.23 26.44 -27.87
C GLU A 619 -22.19 27.62 -28.05
N GLY A 620 -22.92 28.02 -26.99
CA GLY A 620 -23.75 29.21 -27.01
C GLY A 620 -22.96 30.50 -27.20
N ALA A 621 -21.80 30.63 -26.54
CA ALA A 621 -20.90 31.77 -26.71
C ALA A 621 -20.31 31.83 -28.12
N ILE A 622 -19.85 30.69 -28.66
CA ILE A 622 -19.37 30.57 -30.05
C ILE A 622 -20.47 31.00 -31.02
N HIS A 623 -21.69 30.50 -30.84
CA HIS A 623 -22.80 30.86 -31.73
C HIS A 623 -23.11 32.36 -31.70
N LYS A 624 -23.06 32.99 -30.52
CA LYS A 624 -23.26 34.43 -30.39
C LYS A 624 -22.14 35.21 -31.09
N ILE A 625 -20.88 34.81 -30.89
CA ILE A 625 -19.72 35.42 -31.54
C ILE A 625 -19.81 35.25 -33.06
N ASP A 626 -20.21 34.08 -33.56
CA ASP A 626 -20.37 33.83 -34.99
C ASP A 626 -21.45 34.72 -35.60
N LEU A 627 -22.57 34.94 -34.91
CA LEU A 627 -23.63 35.84 -35.37
C LEU A 627 -23.15 37.29 -35.44
N GLU A 628 -22.48 37.78 -34.39
CA GLU A 628 -21.91 39.14 -34.36
C GLU A 628 -20.81 39.31 -35.42
N THR A 629 -19.95 38.31 -35.57
CA THR A 629 -18.86 38.30 -36.57
C THR A 629 -19.42 38.28 -37.99
N ARG A 630 -20.48 37.50 -38.25
CA ARG A 630 -21.17 37.48 -39.56
C ARG A 630 -21.73 38.85 -39.92
N ASP A 631 -22.42 39.51 -38.98
CA ASP A 631 -23.01 40.83 -39.21
C ASP A 631 -21.92 41.89 -39.44
N LEU A 632 -20.86 41.88 -38.63
CA LEU A 632 -19.72 42.79 -38.78
C LEU A 632 -19.00 42.57 -40.12
N LEU A 633 -18.65 41.33 -40.45
CA LEU A 633 -17.93 40.99 -41.69
C LEU A 633 -18.78 41.31 -42.92
N MET A 634 -20.10 41.05 -42.90
CA MET A 634 -21.00 41.42 -43.98
C MET A 634 -21.07 42.95 -44.16
N LYS A 635 -21.18 43.72 -43.07
CA LYS A 635 -21.17 45.19 -43.11
C LYS A 635 -19.86 45.73 -43.67
N THR A 636 -18.73 45.24 -43.19
CA THR A 636 -17.39 45.63 -43.66
C THR A 636 -17.18 45.26 -45.12
N PHE A 637 -17.56 44.05 -45.54
CA PHE A 637 -17.45 43.60 -46.93
C PHE A 637 -18.25 44.49 -47.89
N ASN A 638 -19.50 44.81 -47.55
CA ASN A 638 -20.34 45.66 -48.37
C ASN A 638 -19.75 47.07 -48.52
N LEU A 639 -19.24 47.64 -47.42
CA LEU A 639 -18.64 48.97 -47.42
C LEU A 639 -17.32 48.99 -48.21
N VAL A 640 -16.45 47.98 -48.05
CA VAL A 640 -15.22 47.83 -48.87
C VAL A 640 -15.59 47.68 -50.35
N ASN A 641 -16.59 46.87 -50.68
CA ASN A 641 -17.01 46.63 -52.06
C ASN A 641 -17.56 47.91 -52.72
N GLU A 642 -18.33 48.71 -51.99
CA GLU A 642 -18.82 50.02 -52.45
C GLU A 642 -17.65 50.99 -52.70
N GLN A 643 -16.75 51.13 -51.74
CA GLN A 643 -15.57 52.00 -51.88
C GLN A 643 -14.66 51.54 -53.02
N PHE A 644 -14.44 50.23 -53.17
CA PHE A 644 -13.65 49.66 -54.26
C PHE A 644 -14.29 49.95 -55.64
N GLY A 645 -15.62 49.88 -55.73
CA GLY A 645 -16.37 50.24 -56.92
C GLY A 645 -16.28 51.73 -57.30
N ILE A 646 -16.04 52.63 -56.34
CA ILE A 646 -15.83 54.07 -56.58
C ILE A 646 -14.37 54.38 -56.93
N MET A 647 -13.43 53.75 -56.21
CA MET A 647 -12.00 54.03 -56.31
C MET A 647 -11.39 53.47 -57.60
N PHE A 648 -11.85 52.31 -58.06
CA PHE A 648 -11.32 51.68 -59.27
C PHE A 648 -11.56 52.54 -60.53
N PRO A 649 -12.77 53.06 -60.83
CA PRO A 649 -13.00 53.94 -61.96
C PRO A 649 -12.23 55.26 -61.89
N SER A 650 -12.02 55.80 -60.68
CA SER A 650 -11.24 57.02 -60.46
C SER A 650 -9.77 56.85 -60.93
N LEU A 651 -9.15 55.73 -60.56
CA LEU A 651 -7.77 55.42 -60.93
C LEU A 651 -7.59 54.98 -62.40
N PHE A 652 -8.55 54.25 -62.99
CA PHE A 652 -8.48 53.79 -64.39
C PHE A 652 -9.11 54.75 -65.41
N GLY A 653 -9.81 55.80 -64.98
CA GLY A 653 -10.57 56.73 -65.84
C GLY A 653 -11.81 56.08 -66.50
N GLY A 654 -12.37 55.07 -65.85
CA GLY A 654 -13.48 54.24 -66.34
C GLY A 654 -13.32 52.77 -65.94
N GLY A 655 -14.26 51.91 -66.35
CA GLY A 655 -14.29 50.49 -65.96
C GLY A 655 -15.11 50.23 -64.70
N GLN A 656 -15.16 48.98 -64.25
CA GLN A 656 -15.90 48.56 -63.05
C GLN A 656 -15.12 47.48 -62.30
N ALA A 657 -15.15 47.52 -60.97
CA ALA A 657 -14.61 46.45 -60.15
C ALA A 657 -15.54 46.15 -58.98
N ARG A 658 -15.56 44.88 -58.56
CA ARG A 658 -16.38 44.39 -57.47
C ARG A 658 -15.73 43.19 -56.79
N LEU A 659 -16.03 43.03 -55.51
CA LEU A 659 -15.70 41.87 -54.71
C LEU A 659 -16.85 40.86 -54.81
N VAL A 660 -16.52 39.58 -54.97
CA VAL A 660 -17.49 38.47 -55.02
C VAL A 660 -17.05 37.41 -54.03
N MET A 661 -17.95 36.97 -53.16
CA MET A 661 -17.70 35.86 -52.24
C MET A 661 -17.75 34.52 -53.00
N THR A 662 -16.86 33.59 -52.67
CA THR A 662 -16.74 32.30 -53.38
C THR A 662 -17.65 31.19 -52.83
N GLY A 663 -18.31 31.41 -51.69
CA GLY A 663 -19.20 30.43 -51.04
C GLY A 663 -20.41 31.08 -50.36
N ASP A 664 -21.38 30.25 -49.94
CA ASP A 664 -22.65 30.70 -49.34
C ASP A 664 -22.49 31.13 -47.87
N GLU A 665 -21.51 30.57 -47.15
CA GLU A 665 -21.23 30.88 -45.74
C GLU A 665 -20.08 31.89 -45.62
N ILE A 666 -20.38 33.06 -45.07
CA ILE A 666 -19.49 34.24 -45.06
C ILE A 666 -18.21 34.04 -44.22
N LEU A 667 -18.28 33.24 -43.16
CA LEU A 667 -17.13 32.98 -42.28
C LEU A 667 -16.08 32.06 -42.94
N ASP A 668 -16.53 31.18 -43.84
CA ASP A 668 -15.69 30.19 -44.52
C ASP A 668 -15.44 30.53 -46.00
N ALA A 669 -16.13 31.53 -46.55
CA ALA A 669 -16.01 31.95 -47.93
C ALA A 669 -14.76 32.81 -48.17
N GLY A 670 -14.04 32.50 -49.24
CA GLY A 670 -13.00 33.38 -49.78
C GLY A 670 -13.59 34.59 -50.52
N VAL A 671 -12.77 35.62 -50.71
CA VAL A 671 -13.12 36.81 -51.50
C VAL A 671 -12.35 36.81 -52.81
N GLN A 672 -13.08 36.85 -53.92
CA GLN A 672 -12.52 36.98 -55.26
C GLN A 672 -12.70 38.41 -55.79
N VAL A 673 -11.61 39.00 -56.26
CA VAL A 673 -11.64 40.34 -56.87
C VAL A 673 -11.92 40.21 -58.36
N MET A 674 -13.02 40.82 -58.81
CA MET A 674 -13.35 40.95 -60.23
C MET A 674 -13.11 42.39 -60.66
N ALA A 675 -12.20 42.59 -61.63
CA ALA A 675 -11.86 43.90 -62.15
C ALA A 675 -12.03 43.94 -63.68
N GLN A 676 -12.62 45.02 -64.16
CA GLN A 676 -12.89 45.26 -65.58
C GLN A 676 -12.33 46.62 -66.00
N PRO A 677 -11.09 46.65 -66.54
CA PRO A 677 -10.53 47.86 -67.13
C PRO A 677 -11.33 48.31 -68.36
N PRO A 678 -11.32 49.61 -68.70
CA PRO A 678 -12.05 50.15 -69.83
C PRO A 678 -11.67 49.44 -71.14
N GLY A 679 -12.67 48.91 -71.86
CA GLY A 679 -12.48 48.24 -73.15
C GLY A 679 -12.15 46.74 -73.11
N LYS A 680 -12.00 46.11 -71.92
CA LYS A 680 -11.76 44.66 -71.77
C LYS A 680 -12.95 43.95 -71.09
N LYS A 681 -13.09 42.64 -71.30
CA LYS A 681 -14.12 41.80 -70.64
C LYS A 681 -13.71 41.41 -69.22
N ASN A 682 -14.69 41.14 -68.35
CA ASN A 682 -14.48 40.68 -66.97
C ASN A 682 -13.47 39.53 -66.90
N SER A 683 -12.40 39.74 -66.15
CA SER A 683 -11.36 38.74 -65.95
C SER A 683 -10.90 38.72 -64.49
N THR A 684 -10.43 37.56 -64.03
CA THR A 684 -9.81 37.41 -62.71
C THR A 684 -8.46 38.11 -62.70
N ILE A 685 -8.02 38.62 -61.54
CA ILE A 685 -6.76 39.41 -61.39
C ILE A 685 -5.56 38.78 -62.10
N HIS A 686 -5.45 37.45 -62.12
CA HIS A 686 -4.32 36.75 -62.73
C HIS A 686 -4.13 37.00 -64.24
N LEU A 687 -5.18 37.39 -64.95
CA LEU A 687 -5.18 37.60 -66.41
C LEU A 687 -4.89 39.07 -66.83
N LEU A 688 -4.68 39.96 -65.87
CA LEU A 688 -4.38 41.38 -66.12
C LEU A 688 -2.88 41.63 -66.38
N SER A 689 -2.55 42.72 -67.08
CA SER A 689 -1.16 43.18 -67.30
C SER A 689 -0.48 43.56 -65.97
N GLY A 690 0.86 43.56 -65.90
CA GLY A 690 1.61 43.87 -64.68
C GLY A 690 1.23 45.22 -64.04
N GLY A 691 1.12 46.28 -64.85
CA GLY A 691 0.66 47.59 -64.39
C GLY A 691 -0.83 47.63 -64.01
N GLU A 692 -1.69 46.88 -64.72
CA GLU A 692 -3.13 46.78 -64.41
C GLU A 692 -3.37 46.01 -63.09
N LYS A 693 -2.54 45.00 -62.79
CA LYS A 693 -2.56 44.26 -61.52
C LYS A 693 -2.16 45.15 -60.36
N ALA A 694 -1.09 45.91 -60.52
CA ALA A 694 -0.63 46.86 -59.50
C ALA A 694 -1.70 47.90 -59.19
N LEU A 695 -2.28 48.53 -60.22
CA LEU A 695 -3.34 49.53 -60.04
C LEU A 695 -4.60 48.97 -59.37
N THR A 696 -5.01 47.75 -59.74
CA THR A 696 -6.16 47.08 -59.14
C THR A 696 -5.92 46.77 -57.66
N ALA A 697 -4.71 46.35 -57.31
CA ALA A 697 -4.31 46.10 -55.93
C ALA A 697 -4.26 47.41 -55.12
N ILE A 698 -3.69 48.46 -55.68
CA ILE A 698 -3.64 49.81 -55.08
C ILE A 698 -5.07 50.32 -54.81
N ALA A 699 -5.98 50.19 -55.78
CA ALA A 699 -7.38 50.58 -55.62
C ALA A 699 -8.08 49.81 -54.48
N LEU A 700 -7.79 48.52 -54.32
CA LEU A 700 -8.35 47.71 -53.24
C LEU A 700 -7.77 48.09 -51.87
N VAL A 701 -6.45 48.29 -51.78
CA VAL A 701 -5.78 48.71 -50.55
C VAL A 701 -6.32 50.06 -50.08
N PHE A 702 -6.47 51.03 -50.98
CA PHE A 702 -7.07 52.33 -50.64
C PHE A 702 -8.55 52.23 -50.28
N ALA A 703 -9.32 51.35 -50.94
CA ALA A 703 -10.72 51.12 -50.59
C ALA A 703 -10.87 50.55 -49.17
N ILE A 704 -9.97 49.66 -48.74
CA ILE A 704 -9.93 49.14 -47.35
C ILE A 704 -9.49 50.25 -46.39
N PHE A 705 -8.48 51.04 -46.78
CA PHE A 705 -7.93 52.12 -45.96
C PHE A 705 -8.97 53.21 -45.65
N MET A 706 -9.92 53.45 -46.55
CA MET A 706 -11.02 54.41 -46.36
C MET A 706 -12.00 54.03 -45.24
N LEU A 707 -12.11 52.75 -44.85
CA LEU A 707 -13.00 52.38 -43.76
C LEU A 707 -12.46 52.79 -42.39
N ASN A 708 -11.14 52.70 -42.21
CA ASN A 708 -10.43 53.04 -40.99
C ASN A 708 -9.12 53.75 -41.38
N PRO A 709 -9.17 55.08 -41.62
CA PRO A 709 -7.99 55.82 -42.08
C PRO A 709 -6.92 55.78 -40.99
N ALA A 710 -5.77 55.18 -41.30
CA ALA A 710 -4.63 55.20 -40.40
C ALA A 710 -4.02 56.62 -40.38
N PRO A 711 -3.44 57.07 -39.25
CA PRO A 711 -2.87 58.42 -39.14
C PRO A 711 -1.70 58.66 -40.10
N PHE A 712 -0.99 57.60 -40.53
CA PHE A 712 0.05 57.67 -41.55
C PHE A 712 0.02 56.44 -42.46
N CYS A 713 0.45 56.60 -43.71
CA CYS A 713 0.55 55.56 -44.72
C CYS A 713 1.93 55.61 -45.39
N LEU A 714 2.66 54.50 -45.39
CA LEU A 714 3.96 54.35 -46.05
C LEU A 714 3.82 53.50 -47.31
N LEU A 715 4.24 54.03 -48.46
CA LEU A 715 4.18 53.35 -49.76
C LEU A 715 5.58 53.24 -50.35
N ASP A 716 6.07 52.02 -50.58
CA ASP A 716 7.43 51.78 -51.09
C ASP A 716 7.39 51.29 -52.54
N GLU A 717 7.91 52.11 -53.47
CA GLU A 717 8.05 51.84 -54.92
C GLU A 717 6.78 51.33 -55.63
N VAL A 718 5.62 51.75 -55.13
CA VAL A 718 4.30 51.29 -55.60
C VAL A 718 4.00 51.74 -57.04
N ASP A 719 4.69 52.75 -57.53
CA ASP A 719 4.56 53.36 -58.84
C ASP A 719 5.54 52.82 -59.91
N ALA A 720 6.47 51.95 -59.53
CA ALA A 720 7.42 51.32 -60.45
C ALA A 720 6.78 50.57 -61.66
N PRO A 721 5.61 49.89 -61.52
CA PRO A 721 4.96 49.21 -62.64
C PRO A 721 3.93 50.10 -63.39
N LEU A 722 3.82 51.39 -63.05
CA LEU A 722 2.84 52.31 -63.62
C LEU A 722 3.42 53.11 -64.80
N ASP A 723 2.58 53.48 -65.76
CA ASP A 723 2.94 54.43 -66.81
C ASP A 723 2.69 55.88 -66.35
N ASP A 724 3.19 56.85 -67.12
CA ASP A 724 3.10 58.28 -66.76
C ASP A 724 1.66 58.76 -66.53
N ALA A 725 0.72 58.30 -67.37
CA ALA A 725 -0.69 58.70 -67.28
C ALA A 725 -1.42 58.10 -66.06
N ASN A 726 -1.06 56.87 -65.65
CA ASN A 726 -1.60 56.26 -64.45
C ASN A 726 -0.93 56.79 -63.17
N THR A 727 0.34 57.15 -63.25
CA THR A 727 1.08 57.79 -62.14
C THR A 727 0.45 59.14 -61.78
N GLU A 728 0.03 59.94 -62.78
CA GLU A 728 -0.66 61.22 -62.52
C GLU A 728 -2.03 61.03 -61.82
N ARG A 729 -2.77 59.97 -62.17
CA ARG A 729 -4.06 59.65 -61.54
C ARG A 729 -3.90 59.15 -60.10
N TYR A 730 -2.89 58.30 -59.88
CA TYR A 730 -2.47 57.90 -58.55
C TYR A 730 -2.07 59.11 -57.69
N ALA A 731 -1.30 60.04 -58.25
CA ALA A 731 -0.86 61.25 -57.56
C ALA A 731 -2.03 62.13 -57.10
N LYS A 732 -3.03 62.34 -57.96
CA LYS A 732 -4.25 63.09 -57.62
C LYS A 732 -5.02 62.46 -56.48
N LEU A 733 -5.15 61.13 -56.49
CA LEU A 733 -5.84 60.40 -55.43
C LEU A 733 -5.12 60.51 -54.08
N VAL A 734 -3.80 60.32 -54.06
CA VAL A 734 -3.00 60.44 -52.83
C VAL A 734 -3.13 61.85 -52.24
N ASN A 735 -3.13 62.88 -53.10
CA ASN A 735 -3.34 64.26 -52.67
C ASN A 735 -4.75 64.47 -52.06
N GLU A 736 -5.81 64.00 -52.73
CA GLU A 736 -7.19 64.06 -52.20
C GLU A 736 -7.35 63.36 -50.84
N MET A 737 -6.66 62.23 -50.65
CA MET A 737 -6.66 61.50 -49.39
C MET A 737 -5.85 62.20 -48.30
N SER A 738 -4.75 62.87 -48.68
CA SER A 738 -3.93 63.67 -47.75
C SER A 738 -4.77 64.78 -47.10
N PHE A 739 -5.58 65.50 -47.89
CA PHE A 739 -6.50 66.53 -47.40
C PHE A 739 -7.58 66.00 -46.43
N LYS A 740 -7.90 64.70 -46.47
CA LYS A 740 -8.87 64.06 -45.58
C LYS A 740 -8.29 63.62 -44.24
N GLY A 741 -7.00 63.88 -43.98
CA GLY A 741 -6.37 63.70 -42.67
C GLY A 741 -5.43 62.49 -42.54
N THR A 742 -4.98 61.90 -43.65
CA THR A 742 -3.96 60.83 -43.65
C THR A 742 -2.61 61.39 -44.09
N GLN A 743 -1.55 61.18 -43.31
CA GLN A 743 -0.19 61.56 -43.73
C GLN A 743 0.41 60.50 -44.66
N PHE A 744 0.80 60.88 -45.88
CA PHE A 744 1.45 59.98 -46.84
C PHE A 744 2.96 60.16 -46.85
N LEU A 745 3.69 59.04 -46.69
CA LEU A 745 5.12 58.93 -46.95
C LEU A 745 5.29 57.93 -48.08
N PHE A 746 5.87 58.33 -49.21
CA PHE A 746 6.09 57.41 -50.31
C PHE A 746 7.52 57.49 -50.84
N ILE A 747 8.05 56.33 -51.22
CA ILE A 747 9.39 56.14 -51.77
C ILE A 747 9.23 55.83 -53.26
N SER A 748 9.84 56.64 -54.11
CA SER A 748 9.74 56.50 -55.56
C SER A 748 10.99 57.01 -56.26
N HIS A 749 11.24 56.50 -57.46
CA HIS A 749 12.21 57.04 -58.42
C HIS A 749 11.54 57.71 -59.66
N ASN A 750 10.21 57.75 -59.71
CA ASN A 750 9.42 58.34 -60.78
C ASN A 750 9.30 59.86 -60.58
N LYS A 751 9.68 60.62 -61.60
CA LYS A 751 9.68 62.10 -61.56
C LYS A 751 8.29 62.67 -61.30
N ILE A 752 7.24 62.08 -61.86
CA ILE A 752 5.85 62.55 -61.72
C ILE A 752 5.37 62.37 -60.27
N ALA A 753 5.75 61.27 -59.60
CA ALA A 753 5.44 61.04 -58.20
C ALA A 753 6.28 61.92 -57.27
N MET A 754 7.51 62.28 -57.65
CA MET A 754 8.32 63.23 -56.86
C MET A 754 7.75 64.65 -56.90
N GLU A 755 7.19 65.08 -58.02
CA GLU A 755 6.63 66.43 -58.20
C GLU A 755 5.36 66.69 -57.37
N MET A 756 4.62 65.66 -57.01
CA MET A 756 3.41 65.77 -56.16
C MET A 756 3.71 65.87 -54.66
N ALA A 757 4.94 65.60 -54.22
CA ALA A 757 5.30 65.65 -52.80
C ALA A 757 5.47 67.11 -52.33
N GLU A 758 4.89 67.47 -51.18
CA GLU A 758 5.11 68.77 -50.55
C GLU A 758 6.56 68.91 -50.04
N GLN A 759 7.11 67.80 -49.50
CA GLN A 759 8.47 67.74 -48.97
C GLN A 759 9.19 66.49 -49.50
N LEU A 760 10.37 66.68 -50.08
CA LEU A 760 11.22 65.58 -50.57
C LEU A 760 12.33 65.28 -49.57
N ILE A 761 12.49 64.00 -49.23
CA ILE A 761 13.56 63.53 -48.35
C ILE A 761 14.45 62.59 -49.18
N GLY A 762 15.61 63.09 -49.59
CA GLY A 762 16.62 62.33 -50.31
C GLY A 762 17.57 61.60 -49.36
N VAL A 763 17.88 60.34 -49.67
CA VAL A 763 18.92 59.58 -48.97
C VAL A 763 20.18 59.56 -49.84
N THR A 764 21.30 60.04 -49.31
CA THR A 764 22.59 60.08 -50.02
C THR A 764 23.66 59.32 -49.25
N MET A 765 24.57 58.67 -49.98
CA MET A 765 25.75 58.01 -49.40
C MET A 765 26.99 58.84 -49.77
N GLN A 766 27.39 59.76 -48.89
CA GLN A 766 28.64 60.52 -49.05
C GLN A 766 29.87 59.68 -48.65
N GLU A 767 29.71 58.72 -47.73
CA GLU A 767 30.73 57.78 -47.27
C GLU A 767 30.23 56.34 -47.44
N GLN A 768 31.13 55.41 -47.77
CA GLN A 768 30.76 54.01 -48.02
C GLN A 768 30.16 53.37 -46.75
N GLY A 769 28.88 52.98 -46.81
CA GLY A 769 28.20 52.28 -45.72
C GLY A 769 27.46 53.17 -44.70
N VAL A 770 27.45 54.50 -44.87
CA VAL A 770 26.68 55.42 -44.02
C VAL A 770 25.72 56.27 -44.86
N SER A 771 24.43 56.02 -44.70
CA SER A 771 23.36 56.80 -45.34
C SER A 771 23.07 58.07 -44.54
N ARG A 772 23.07 59.24 -45.21
CA ARG A 772 22.62 60.52 -44.64
C ARG A 772 21.33 60.97 -45.30
N ILE A 773 20.45 61.54 -44.49
CA ILE A 773 19.15 62.08 -44.92
C ILE A 773 19.32 63.57 -45.26
N VAL A 774 18.81 63.99 -46.41
CA VAL A 774 18.77 65.37 -46.89
C VAL A 774 17.31 65.71 -47.17
N ALA A 775 16.76 66.75 -46.55
CA ALA A 775 15.40 67.22 -46.82
C ALA A 775 15.42 68.47 -47.70
N VAL A 776 14.56 68.50 -48.71
CA VAL A 776 14.35 69.63 -49.62
C VAL A 776 12.84 69.94 -49.65
N ASP A 777 12.50 71.19 -49.40
CA ASP A 777 11.13 71.71 -49.52
C ASP A 777 10.89 72.14 -50.97
N MET A 778 9.84 71.62 -51.60
CA MET A 778 9.58 71.84 -53.03
C MET A 778 9.17 73.29 -53.34
N GLU A 779 8.44 73.96 -52.43
CA GLU A 779 8.08 75.38 -52.61
C GLU A 779 9.33 76.27 -52.58
N ALA A 780 10.30 75.96 -51.72
CA ALA A 780 11.57 76.68 -51.64
C ALA A 780 12.46 76.40 -52.87
N ALA A 781 12.50 75.17 -53.37
CA ALA A 781 13.33 74.78 -54.52
C ALA A 781 12.88 75.41 -55.86
N LEU A 782 11.56 75.51 -56.09
CA LEU A 782 11.00 76.18 -57.27
C LEU A 782 11.34 77.69 -57.28
N SER A 783 11.33 78.34 -56.12
CA SER A 783 11.72 79.77 -56.01
C SER A 783 13.20 80.04 -56.32
N MET A 784 14.07 79.05 -56.12
CA MET A 784 15.51 79.13 -56.42
C MET A 784 15.86 78.73 -57.86
N ALA A 785 14.98 78.01 -58.57
CA ALA A 785 15.20 77.62 -59.96
C ALA A 785 14.73 78.67 -60.98
N GLU A 786 13.79 79.55 -60.58
CA GLU A 786 13.34 80.70 -61.37
C GLU A 786 14.20 81.97 -61.18
N SER A 787 15.30 81.89 -60.40
CA SER A 787 16.28 82.97 -60.19
C SER A 787 17.68 82.63 -60.73
#